data_AF-A0A927JAQ1-F1
#
_entry.id   AF-A0A927JAQ1-F1
#
_cell.length_a   1.000
_cell.length_b   1.000
_cell.length_c   1.000
_cell.angle_alpha   90.00
_cell.angle_beta   90.00
_cell.angle_gamma   90.00
#
_symmetry.space_group_name_H-M   'P 1'
#
loop_
_entity.id
_entity.type
_entity.pdbx_description
1 polymer ?
#
loop_
_entity_poly.entity_id
_entity_poly.type
_entity_poly.pdbx_seq_one_letter_code
_entity_poly.pdbx_strand_id
1 'polypeptide(L)'
;MATPPKETPPEETSPNRRDRGAADPGLPAPPRAHHTGFPPIGEYGFLSDCETTCLIAPNGAVEWMCVPRPDSPSVFAAILDRSAGHFRLGPYGQTVPAARRYLPGGLILETTWQTETGWLTVRDALVMGPWHNTEERSRTHRRTPTDWDAEHMLLRTVKCVSGTVELELTCEPAFDYHRKSAAWDYSGKVYEQATAYCIESPDGEPQLTLTTNLRLGLEGREARARTRMSEGDRAYVALSWGDLAAPPTYDEAAEKMWQTAECWRQWITIGRFPDHPWRSYLQRSALTLKGLTYAPTGALLAAATTSLPETPGGERNWDYRYAWIRDSTFALWGLYTLGLDREANDFFAFISDMGVNEQGEPVSLQVMYGVGGEKTLTEAELGHLTGYEGARPVRIGNGAFDQQQHDIWGIILDSVYLHVRSRNQVPESLWPLLKRQVEEAIDNWRKPDRGIWEVRGAKQHFTSSKIMCWVALDRGAKLAAMHGEDDYATSWSAIATEIKEDILAHGVDDRGVFTQRYGDPALDASLLLVPLMRFLPADDYRVRNTVLAIADELTEEGLVLRYRVEETDDGLSGEEGTFTICSFWLVSALVEIGEVQRAKHLLERLLGFASPLELYAEEIDPRTGRHLGNFPQAFTHLALINAVVHVIRAEEEQEAGAFSPAHSH
;
A
#
# COMPACT_ATOMS: atom_id res chain seq x y z
N MET A 1 47.18 -50.21 -41.44
CA MET A 1 48.64 -50.15 -41.22
C MET A 1 48.96 -48.77 -40.66
N ALA A 2 49.89 -48.51 -39.75
CA ALA A 2 50.61 -49.27 -38.73
C ALA A 2 51.75 -48.33 -38.28
N THR A 3 51.80 -47.97 -36.99
CA THR A 3 52.87 -47.16 -36.37
C THR A 3 54.19 -47.95 -36.30
N PRO A 4 55.37 -47.31 -36.14
CA PRO A 4 55.95 -47.02 -34.80
C PRO A 4 56.96 -45.83 -34.79
N PRO A 5 57.88 -45.63 -33.81
CA PRO A 5 57.94 -46.02 -32.37
C PRO A 5 58.08 -44.81 -31.39
N LYS A 6 58.39 -45.09 -30.11
CA LYS A 6 58.76 -44.15 -29.01
C LYS A 6 60.21 -44.40 -28.53
N GLU A 7 60.73 -43.57 -27.60
CA GLU A 7 61.53 -43.87 -26.36
C GLU A 7 62.09 -42.50 -25.81
N THR A 8 62.08 -42.04 -24.54
CA THR A 8 62.29 -42.51 -23.12
C THR A 8 63.75 -42.65 -22.67
N PRO A 9 64.09 -42.68 -21.34
CA PRO A 9 63.52 -42.08 -20.11
C PRO A 9 64.52 -41.01 -19.55
N PRO A 10 64.88 -40.84 -18.24
CA PRO A 10 64.23 -41.01 -16.92
C PRO A 10 64.08 -39.62 -16.19
N GLU A 11 64.23 -39.29 -14.88
CA GLU A 11 64.60 -39.96 -13.61
C GLU A 11 64.03 -39.19 -12.37
N GLU A 12 64.65 -39.24 -11.15
CA GLU A 12 64.04 -38.83 -9.85
C GLU A 12 64.80 -37.79 -9.00
N THR A 13 64.10 -37.16 -8.03
CA THR A 13 64.53 -37.11 -6.60
C THR A 13 63.39 -36.69 -5.66
N SER A 14 63.46 -37.08 -4.38
CA SER A 14 62.56 -36.69 -3.27
C SER A 14 63.36 -36.53 -1.98
N PRO A 15 62.87 -35.81 -0.95
CA PRO A 15 62.49 -36.55 0.27
C PRO A 15 61.37 -35.96 1.18
N ASN A 16 60.50 -36.87 1.64
CA ASN A 16 59.92 -36.98 2.99
C ASN A 16 59.05 -35.87 3.68
N ARG A 17 57.75 -36.22 3.81
CA ARG A 17 56.97 -36.44 5.06
C ARG A 17 56.52 -35.28 5.99
N ARG A 18 55.20 -35.35 6.27
CA ARG A 18 54.41 -34.74 7.38
C ARG A 18 54.24 -33.22 7.23
N ASP A 19 53.03 -32.67 7.34
CA ASP A 19 52.07 -32.93 8.42
C ASP A 19 50.63 -33.35 8.01
N ARG A 20 49.77 -33.62 8.99
CA ARG A 20 48.31 -33.86 8.83
C ARG A 20 47.49 -32.80 9.56
N GLY A 21 47.15 -31.71 8.87
CA GLY A 21 46.06 -30.83 9.30
C GLY A 21 44.71 -31.53 9.08
N ALA A 22 43.82 -31.49 10.08
CA ALA A 22 42.45 -31.94 9.92
C ALA A 22 41.63 -30.90 9.14
N ALA A 23 40.73 -31.35 8.26
CA ALA A 23 39.72 -30.48 7.68
C ALA A 23 38.60 -30.27 8.71
N ASP A 24 38.23 -29.02 8.95
CA ASP A 24 37.19 -28.62 9.92
C ASP A 24 35.78 -28.77 9.30
N PRO A 25 34.92 -29.68 9.80
CA PRO A 25 33.58 -29.89 9.26
C PRO A 25 32.56 -28.94 9.91
N GLY A 26 32.88 -27.64 9.96
CA GLY A 26 32.27 -26.71 10.92
C GLY A 26 31.57 -25.45 10.37
N LEU A 27 31.60 -25.18 9.05
CA LEU A 27 30.99 -23.98 8.47
C LEU A 27 30.05 -24.31 7.30
N PRO A 28 28.77 -23.91 7.33
CA PRO A 28 27.93 -23.93 6.14
C PRO A 28 28.49 -22.94 5.11
N ALA A 29 28.44 -23.30 3.83
CA ALA A 29 28.68 -22.32 2.77
C ALA A 29 27.66 -21.18 2.91
N PRO A 30 28.04 -19.90 2.71
CA PRO A 30 27.08 -18.82 2.72
C PRO A 30 25.97 -19.12 1.71
N PRO A 31 24.69 -18.85 2.04
CA PRO A 31 23.60 -19.13 1.13
C PRO A 31 23.89 -18.42 -0.19
N ARG A 32 23.86 -19.18 -1.29
CA ARG A 32 23.96 -18.58 -2.62
C ARG A 32 22.78 -17.64 -2.74
N ALA A 33 23.05 -16.33 -2.82
CA ALA A 33 22.04 -15.36 -3.19
C ALA A 33 21.41 -15.83 -4.50
N HIS A 34 20.15 -16.24 -4.44
CA HIS A 34 19.35 -16.43 -5.64
C HIS A 34 19.18 -15.04 -6.24
N HIS A 35 20.00 -14.72 -7.25
CA HIS A 35 19.84 -13.51 -8.04
C HIS A 35 18.55 -13.67 -8.85
N THR A 36 17.43 -13.32 -8.23
CA THR A 36 16.12 -13.30 -8.86
C THR A 36 16.08 -12.19 -9.90
N GLY A 37 15.22 -12.36 -10.93
CA GLY A 37 15.08 -11.37 -12.00
C GLY A 37 14.32 -10.10 -11.59
N PHE A 38 13.91 -10.01 -10.32
CA PHE A 38 13.00 -9.00 -9.80
C PHE A 38 13.70 -8.16 -8.71
N PRO A 39 13.60 -6.82 -8.74
CA PRO A 39 13.91 -5.98 -7.59
C PRO A 39 13.09 -6.38 -6.35
N PRO A 40 13.63 -6.29 -5.12
CA PRO A 40 12.84 -6.49 -3.90
C PRO A 40 11.66 -5.52 -3.80
N ILE A 41 10.51 -6.00 -3.31
CA ILE A 41 9.24 -5.24 -3.24
C ILE A 41 9.41 -3.86 -2.57
N GLY A 42 10.12 -3.80 -1.43
CA GLY A 42 10.37 -2.53 -0.73
C GLY A 42 11.26 -1.56 -1.50
N GLU A 43 12.05 -2.00 -2.47
CA GLU A 43 12.92 -1.12 -3.27
C GLU A 43 12.17 -0.38 -4.39
N TYR A 44 10.87 -0.59 -4.58
CA TYR A 44 10.09 0.18 -5.55
C TYR A 44 9.78 1.60 -5.04
N GLY A 45 9.81 2.58 -5.95
CA GLY A 45 9.38 3.96 -5.69
C GLY A 45 7.99 4.20 -6.24
N PHE A 46 7.05 4.56 -5.36
CA PHE A 46 5.65 4.85 -5.69
C PHE A 46 5.45 6.28 -6.21
N LEU A 47 4.70 6.43 -7.29
CA LEU A 47 4.18 7.72 -7.77
C LEU A 47 2.66 7.64 -7.90
N SER A 48 1.99 8.80 -7.81
CA SER A 48 0.56 8.96 -8.06
C SER A 48 0.24 10.36 -8.57
N ASP A 49 -0.81 10.50 -9.38
CA ASP A 49 -1.51 11.76 -9.70
C ASP A 49 -2.97 11.76 -9.15
N CYS A 50 -3.29 10.83 -8.24
CA CYS A 50 -4.63 10.60 -7.70
C CYS A 50 -5.71 10.15 -8.72
N GLU A 51 -5.39 9.96 -10.01
CA GLU A 51 -6.22 9.18 -10.95
C GLU A 51 -5.52 7.88 -11.41
N THR A 52 -4.19 7.78 -11.29
CA THR A 52 -3.33 6.66 -11.70
C THR A 52 -2.13 6.52 -10.74
N THR A 53 -1.54 5.33 -10.65
CA THR A 53 -0.32 5.06 -9.88
C THR A 53 0.72 4.30 -10.72
N CYS A 54 2.00 4.41 -10.36
CA CYS A 54 3.05 3.57 -10.94
C CYS A 54 4.18 3.27 -9.95
N LEU A 55 4.90 2.16 -10.18
CA LEU A 55 6.07 1.76 -9.40
C LEU A 55 7.34 1.79 -10.26
N ILE A 56 8.37 2.47 -9.75
CA ILE A 56 9.69 2.61 -10.37
C ILE A 56 10.72 1.77 -9.60
N ALA A 57 11.33 0.81 -10.29
CA ALA A 57 12.42 -0.01 -9.77
C ALA A 57 13.72 0.80 -9.56
N PRO A 58 14.68 0.31 -8.76
CA PRO A 58 16.00 0.93 -8.57
C PRO A 58 16.74 1.21 -9.87
N ASN A 59 16.55 0.34 -10.87
CA ASN A 59 17.10 0.48 -12.21
C ASN A 59 16.53 1.66 -13.00
N GLY A 60 15.53 2.41 -12.52
CA GLY A 60 14.88 3.51 -13.25
C GLY A 60 13.86 3.05 -14.31
N ALA A 61 13.44 1.78 -14.28
CA ALA A 61 12.29 1.28 -15.04
C ALA A 61 11.00 1.44 -14.25
N VAL A 62 9.94 1.91 -14.92
CA VAL A 62 8.57 1.67 -14.49
C VAL A 62 8.26 0.21 -14.79
N GLU A 63 7.85 -0.53 -13.77
CA GLU A 63 7.61 -1.98 -13.86
C GLU A 63 6.20 -2.37 -13.37
N TRP A 64 5.44 -1.40 -12.86
CA TRP A 64 4.01 -1.48 -12.62
C TRP A 64 3.34 -0.17 -13.04
N MET A 65 2.33 -0.24 -13.90
CA MET A 65 1.45 0.89 -14.23
C MET A 65 0.15 0.40 -14.87
N CYS A 66 -0.98 0.93 -14.42
CA CYS A 66 -2.31 0.70 -15.00
C CYS A 66 -2.90 2.05 -15.41
N VAL A 67 -3.60 2.09 -16.56
CA VAL A 67 -4.21 3.31 -17.12
C VAL A 67 -5.54 2.98 -17.79
N PRO A 68 -6.53 3.89 -17.81
CA PRO A 68 -6.49 5.24 -17.24
C PRO A 68 -6.72 5.30 -15.72
N ARG A 69 -6.99 4.16 -15.05
CA ARG A 69 -7.20 4.06 -13.59
C ARG A 69 -6.25 3.03 -12.95
N PRO A 70 -5.96 3.11 -11.63
CA PRO A 70 -5.18 2.09 -10.92
C PRO A 70 -5.76 0.67 -11.01
N ASP A 71 -7.09 0.53 -11.10
CA ASP A 71 -7.80 -0.75 -11.19
C ASP A 71 -8.00 -1.25 -12.64
N SER A 72 -7.56 -0.47 -13.64
CA SER A 72 -7.57 -0.87 -15.05
C SER A 72 -6.57 -1.99 -15.33
N PRO A 73 -6.59 -2.61 -16.53
CA PRO A 73 -5.54 -3.53 -16.94
C PRO A 73 -4.16 -2.84 -17.00
N SER A 74 -3.09 -3.58 -16.68
CA SER A 74 -1.75 -3.00 -16.67
C SER A 74 -1.20 -2.80 -18.08
N VAL A 75 -0.49 -1.69 -18.31
CA VAL A 75 0.35 -1.46 -19.50
C VAL A 75 1.83 -1.76 -19.26
N PHE A 76 2.27 -1.75 -18.00
CA PHE A 76 3.56 -2.27 -17.55
C PHE A 76 3.34 -3.19 -16.35
N ALA A 77 3.87 -4.42 -16.42
CA ALA A 77 3.76 -5.44 -15.37
C ALA A 77 5.05 -6.26 -15.22
N ALA A 78 6.23 -5.67 -15.51
CA ALA A 78 7.52 -6.31 -15.28
C ALA A 78 7.75 -6.78 -13.81
N ILE A 79 6.99 -6.25 -12.84
CA ILE A 79 6.98 -6.74 -11.46
C ILE A 79 6.34 -8.15 -11.31
N LEU A 80 5.43 -8.55 -12.21
CA LEU A 80 4.76 -9.87 -12.20
C LEU A 80 5.37 -10.86 -13.20
N ASP A 81 5.90 -10.38 -14.32
CA ASP A 81 6.65 -11.19 -15.28
C ASP A 81 7.63 -10.30 -16.04
N ARG A 82 8.91 -10.66 -16.10
CA ARG A 82 9.95 -9.80 -16.71
C ARG A 82 9.76 -9.52 -18.21
N SER A 83 8.88 -10.24 -18.90
CA SER A 83 8.47 -9.99 -20.29
C SER A 83 7.28 -9.03 -20.43
N ALA A 84 6.51 -8.81 -19.36
CA ALA A 84 5.23 -8.10 -19.35
C ALA A 84 5.34 -6.56 -19.34
N GLY A 85 6.31 -6.04 -20.07
CA GLY A 85 6.43 -4.63 -20.43
C GLY A 85 6.98 -3.71 -19.33
N HIS A 86 7.79 -2.75 -19.75
CA HIS A 86 8.52 -1.83 -18.88
C HIS A 86 8.82 -0.48 -19.57
N PHE A 87 9.10 0.56 -18.78
CA PHE A 87 9.58 1.85 -19.30
C PHE A 87 10.77 2.38 -18.52
N ARG A 88 11.98 2.23 -19.08
CA ARG A 88 13.25 2.64 -18.50
C ARG A 88 13.73 4.01 -19.02
N LEU A 89 14.32 4.77 -18.11
CA LEU A 89 15.16 5.93 -18.42
C LEU A 89 16.36 5.95 -17.46
N GLY A 90 17.58 6.04 -17.97
CA GLY A 90 18.79 6.05 -17.14
C GLY A 90 20.10 5.86 -17.90
N PRO A 91 21.24 5.74 -17.21
CA PRO A 91 22.54 5.54 -17.86
C PRO A 91 22.64 4.18 -18.57
N TYR A 92 23.11 4.19 -19.81
CA TYR A 92 23.34 2.98 -20.61
C TYR A 92 24.19 1.95 -19.86
N GLY A 93 23.71 0.71 -19.80
CA GLY A 93 24.46 -0.42 -19.21
C GLY A 93 24.63 -0.41 -17.68
N GLN A 94 24.07 0.57 -16.95
CA GLN A 94 24.10 0.63 -15.48
C GLN A 94 22.69 0.53 -14.88
N THR A 95 22.51 -0.41 -13.96
CA THR A 95 21.23 -0.72 -13.30
C THR A 95 21.18 -0.36 -11.81
N VAL A 96 22.31 0.03 -11.21
CA VAL A 96 22.41 0.43 -9.79
C VAL A 96 22.65 1.94 -9.70
N PRO A 97 21.75 2.72 -9.08
CA PRO A 97 21.92 4.15 -8.85
C PRO A 97 22.82 4.44 -7.64
N ALA A 98 23.34 5.65 -7.55
CA ALA A 98 24.16 6.11 -6.43
C ALA A 98 23.30 6.58 -5.22
N ALA A 99 22.12 7.14 -5.49
CA ALA A 99 21.15 7.50 -4.46
C ALA A 99 19.73 7.62 -5.06
N ARG A 100 18.71 7.39 -4.23
CA ARG A 100 17.29 7.66 -4.53
C ARG A 100 16.64 8.36 -3.35
N ARG A 101 15.74 9.30 -3.62
CA ARG A 101 14.91 9.98 -2.61
C ARG A 101 13.65 10.54 -3.24
N TYR A 102 12.64 10.81 -2.43
CA TYR A 102 11.60 11.77 -2.82
C TYR A 102 12.10 13.21 -2.66
N LEU A 103 11.59 14.12 -3.48
CA LEU A 103 11.74 15.56 -3.22
C LEU A 103 10.91 15.93 -1.96
N PRO A 104 11.43 16.78 -1.05
CA PRO A 104 10.72 17.15 0.17
C PRO A 104 9.35 17.76 -0.10
N GLY A 105 8.34 17.21 0.58
CA GLY A 105 6.94 17.63 0.50
C GLY A 105 6.11 17.00 -0.63
N GLY A 106 6.54 15.91 -1.28
CA GLY A 106 5.68 15.26 -2.30
C GLY A 106 6.06 13.86 -2.77
N LEU A 107 5.38 13.45 -3.86
CA LEU A 107 5.56 12.21 -4.62
C LEU A 107 6.27 12.48 -5.95
N ILE A 108 7.46 13.09 -5.90
CA ILE A 108 8.38 13.18 -7.04
C ILE A 108 9.64 12.42 -6.66
N LEU A 109 9.96 11.36 -7.40
CA LEU A 109 11.17 10.56 -7.17
C LEU A 109 12.36 11.26 -7.85
N GLU A 110 13.48 11.39 -7.15
CA GLU A 110 14.76 11.82 -7.69
C GLU A 110 15.78 10.68 -7.57
N THR A 111 16.24 10.18 -8.70
CA THR A 111 17.26 9.12 -8.81
C THR A 111 18.56 9.73 -9.32
N THR A 112 19.62 9.60 -8.52
CA THR A 112 20.97 10.07 -8.85
C THR A 112 21.86 8.89 -9.23
N TRP A 113 22.57 9.03 -10.34
CA TRP A 113 23.46 8.02 -10.91
C TRP A 113 24.90 8.53 -10.93
N GLN A 114 25.83 7.64 -10.60
CA GLN A 114 27.27 7.84 -10.75
C GLN A 114 27.79 6.82 -11.77
N THR A 115 28.19 7.29 -12.95
CA THR A 115 28.91 6.46 -13.93
C THR A 115 30.42 6.65 -13.78
N GLU A 116 31.22 5.87 -14.52
CA GLU A 116 32.69 6.07 -14.60
C GLU A 116 33.08 7.45 -15.16
N THR A 117 32.19 8.08 -15.96
CA THR A 117 32.50 9.28 -16.75
C THR A 117 31.71 10.54 -16.36
N GLY A 118 30.73 10.42 -15.47
CA GLY A 118 29.86 11.55 -15.10
C GLY A 118 28.70 11.19 -14.17
N TRP A 119 27.95 12.22 -13.79
CA TRP A 119 26.80 12.16 -12.89
C TRP A 119 25.51 12.57 -13.58
N LEU A 120 24.44 11.82 -13.35
CA LEU A 120 23.11 12.06 -13.92
C LEU A 120 22.08 12.15 -12.81
N THR A 121 21.15 13.09 -12.89
CA THR A 121 19.93 13.09 -12.06
C THR A 121 18.72 12.93 -12.96
N VAL A 122 17.88 11.94 -12.64
CA VAL A 122 16.56 11.72 -13.22
C VAL A 122 15.51 12.11 -12.17
N ARG A 123 14.45 12.79 -12.58
CA ARG A 123 13.26 13.05 -11.75
C ARG A 123 12.01 12.53 -12.45
N ASP A 124 11.24 11.74 -11.73
CA ASP A 124 10.06 11.05 -12.22
C ASP A 124 8.83 11.49 -11.41
N ALA A 125 7.75 11.87 -12.12
CA ALA A 125 6.47 12.28 -11.52
C ALA A 125 5.28 11.88 -12.41
N LEU A 126 4.19 11.42 -11.80
CA LEU A 126 2.88 11.51 -12.42
C LEU A 126 2.37 12.94 -12.22
N VAL A 127 1.92 13.59 -13.30
CA VAL A 127 1.80 15.06 -13.34
C VAL A 127 0.48 15.54 -12.76
N MET A 128 0.59 16.36 -11.71
CA MET A 128 -0.48 17.24 -11.23
C MET A 128 -0.33 18.61 -11.89
N GLY A 129 -1.43 19.14 -12.42
CA GLY A 129 -1.55 20.48 -13.01
C GLY A 129 -2.79 21.21 -12.52
N PRO A 130 -3.02 22.47 -12.92
CA PRO A 130 -4.23 23.21 -12.55
C PRO A 130 -5.51 22.58 -13.11
N TRP A 131 -6.65 22.75 -12.44
CA TRP A 131 -7.96 22.29 -12.93
C TRP A 131 -8.26 22.80 -14.35
N HIS A 132 -8.46 21.86 -15.28
CA HIS A 132 -8.53 22.12 -16.73
C HIS A 132 -9.93 21.99 -17.32
N ASN A 133 -10.82 21.22 -16.68
CA ASN A 133 -12.22 21.01 -17.10
C ASN A 133 -13.09 22.27 -16.86
N THR A 134 -12.90 23.29 -17.70
CA THR A 134 -13.54 24.62 -17.58
C THR A 134 -14.61 24.90 -18.63
N GLU A 135 -14.63 24.17 -19.75
CA GLU A 135 -15.63 24.32 -20.82
C GLU A 135 -16.75 23.26 -20.74
N GLU A 136 -16.41 21.99 -20.48
CA GLU A 136 -17.35 20.91 -20.15
C GLU A 136 -17.18 20.42 -18.71
N ARG A 137 -18.22 19.80 -18.15
CA ARG A 137 -18.12 19.12 -16.85
C ARG A 137 -17.33 17.81 -17.02
N SER A 138 -16.30 17.61 -16.19
CA SER A 138 -15.55 16.35 -16.09
C SER A 138 -16.50 15.14 -15.95
N ARG A 139 -16.17 14.08 -16.69
CA ARG A 139 -16.93 12.82 -16.74
C ARG A 139 -16.44 11.80 -15.70
N THR A 140 -15.25 12.00 -15.12
CA THR A 140 -14.70 11.16 -14.03
C THR A 140 -15.16 11.65 -12.65
N HIS A 141 -15.18 12.97 -12.44
CA HIS A 141 -15.34 13.57 -11.13
C HIS A 141 -16.80 13.56 -10.61
N ARG A 142 -17.00 12.80 -9.52
CA ARG A 142 -18.18 12.83 -8.64
C ARG A 142 -17.95 13.69 -7.38
N ARG A 143 -16.70 13.87 -6.95
CA ARG A 143 -16.33 14.77 -5.85
C ARG A 143 -16.12 16.19 -6.32
N THR A 144 -16.13 17.12 -5.37
CA THR A 144 -15.88 18.54 -5.61
C THR A 144 -14.41 18.70 -6.01
N PRO A 145 -14.10 19.23 -7.22
CA PRO A 145 -12.73 19.42 -7.68
C PRO A 145 -11.86 20.26 -6.74
N THR A 146 -10.55 20.17 -6.93
CA THR A 146 -9.57 21.05 -6.27
C THR A 146 -9.02 22.05 -7.29
N ASP A 147 -8.19 23.00 -6.86
CA ASP A 147 -7.48 23.88 -7.80
C ASP A 147 -6.48 23.11 -8.68
N TRP A 148 -6.15 21.87 -8.28
CA TRP A 148 -5.28 20.90 -8.96
C TRP A 148 -6.06 19.65 -9.42
N ASP A 149 -5.62 19.06 -10.53
CA ASP A 149 -6.15 17.84 -11.16
C ASP A 149 -5.00 17.02 -11.80
N ALA A 150 -5.26 15.78 -12.17
CA ALA A 150 -4.32 14.95 -12.93
C ALA A 150 -4.19 15.44 -14.38
N GLU A 151 -2.98 15.37 -14.95
CA GLU A 151 -2.74 15.66 -16.38
C GLU A 151 -2.56 14.41 -17.27
N HIS A 152 -2.82 13.20 -16.73
CA HIS A 152 -2.73 11.92 -17.45
C HIS A 152 -1.38 11.70 -18.15
N MET A 153 -0.31 11.98 -17.41
CA MET A 153 1.06 11.99 -17.92
C MET A 153 2.06 11.52 -16.86
N LEU A 154 2.94 10.59 -17.25
CA LEU A 154 4.17 10.29 -16.54
C LEU A 154 5.29 11.15 -17.16
N LEU A 155 5.80 12.12 -16.40
CA LEU A 155 6.84 13.03 -16.84
C LEU A 155 8.17 12.71 -16.16
N ARG A 156 9.21 12.63 -17.00
CA ARG A 156 10.57 12.27 -16.60
C ARG A 156 11.53 13.33 -17.10
N THR A 157 12.27 13.97 -16.20
CA THR A 157 13.27 15.00 -16.54
C THR A 157 14.67 14.55 -16.15
N VAL A 158 15.66 14.89 -16.95
CA VAL A 158 17.03 14.40 -16.84
C VAL A 158 18.01 15.57 -16.99
N LYS A 159 18.99 15.62 -16.07
CA LYS A 159 20.12 16.56 -16.14
C LYS A 159 21.44 15.80 -15.97
N CYS A 160 22.39 16.05 -16.87
CA CYS A 160 23.78 15.65 -16.64
C CYS A 160 24.43 16.69 -15.71
N VAL A 161 24.72 16.28 -14.48
CA VAL A 161 25.15 17.17 -13.38
C VAL A 161 26.64 17.48 -13.48
N SER A 162 27.46 16.50 -13.88
CA SER A 162 28.88 16.73 -14.19
C SER A 162 29.45 15.65 -15.11
N GLY A 163 30.52 15.98 -15.84
CA GLY A 163 31.24 15.04 -16.72
C GLY A 163 30.48 14.71 -18.00
N THR A 164 30.30 13.42 -18.30
CA THR A 164 29.60 12.94 -19.49
C THR A 164 28.93 11.59 -19.24
N VAL A 165 27.69 11.41 -19.67
CA VAL A 165 26.89 10.19 -19.46
C VAL A 165 26.21 9.77 -20.76
N GLU A 166 26.22 8.47 -21.07
CA GLU A 166 25.37 7.89 -22.12
C GLU A 166 23.97 7.65 -21.54
N LEU A 167 22.97 8.44 -21.94
CA LEU A 167 21.56 8.25 -21.57
C LEU A 167 20.91 7.23 -22.50
N GLU A 168 20.12 6.33 -21.92
CA GLU A 168 19.29 5.33 -22.60
C GLU A 168 17.83 5.45 -22.15
N LEU A 169 16.92 5.26 -23.10
CA LEU A 169 15.48 5.06 -22.93
C LEU A 169 15.07 3.78 -23.64
N THR A 170 14.25 2.96 -22.98
CA THR A 170 13.48 1.86 -23.59
C THR A 170 12.05 1.91 -23.05
N CYS A 171 11.05 1.84 -23.92
CA CYS A 171 9.64 1.88 -23.56
C CYS A 171 8.89 0.79 -24.33
N GLU A 172 8.39 -0.19 -23.60
CA GLU A 172 7.90 -1.46 -24.14
C GLU A 172 6.58 -1.82 -23.45
N PRO A 173 5.44 -1.25 -23.86
CA PRO A 173 4.14 -1.51 -23.24
C PRO A 173 3.59 -2.90 -23.59
N ALA A 174 2.82 -3.47 -22.67
CA ALA A 174 2.25 -4.81 -22.76
C ALA A 174 0.80 -4.83 -22.21
N PHE A 175 -0.14 -4.38 -23.04
CA PHE A 175 -1.55 -4.21 -22.74
C PHE A 175 -2.24 -5.49 -22.20
N ASP A 176 -3.28 -5.31 -21.37
CA ASP A 176 -4.04 -6.37 -20.68
C ASP A 176 -3.12 -7.39 -20.00
N TYR A 177 -2.22 -6.93 -19.12
CA TYR A 177 -1.27 -7.78 -18.39
C TYR A 177 -0.45 -8.67 -19.33
N HIS A 178 0.06 -8.11 -20.43
CA HIS A 178 0.74 -8.80 -21.53
C HIS A 178 -0.09 -9.86 -22.28
N ARG A 179 -1.42 -9.87 -22.18
CA ARG A 179 -2.27 -10.69 -23.07
C ARG A 179 -2.36 -10.11 -24.49
N LYS A 180 -2.10 -8.81 -24.66
CA LYS A 180 -2.23 -8.08 -25.92
C LYS A 180 -0.88 -7.47 -26.34
N SER A 181 -0.75 -7.22 -27.63
CA SER A 181 0.49 -6.80 -28.28
C SER A 181 0.50 -5.29 -28.54
N ALA A 182 1.62 -4.63 -28.29
CA ALA A 182 1.82 -3.24 -28.67
C ALA A 182 2.51 -3.12 -30.03
N ALA A 183 2.05 -2.16 -30.85
CA ALA A 183 2.79 -1.59 -31.97
C ALA A 183 3.04 -0.09 -31.70
N TRP A 184 4.04 0.47 -32.38
CA TRP A 184 4.37 1.91 -32.35
C TRP A 184 4.34 2.51 -33.75
N ASP A 185 3.80 3.71 -33.87
CA ASP A 185 3.93 4.56 -35.05
C ASP A 185 4.49 5.94 -34.68
N TYR A 186 5.19 6.58 -35.62
CA TYR A 186 5.66 7.97 -35.47
C TYR A 186 4.50 8.96 -35.64
N SER A 187 4.20 9.71 -34.58
CA SER A 187 3.16 10.75 -34.55
C SER A 187 3.74 12.18 -34.60
N GLY A 188 5.03 12.35 -34.35
CA GLY A 188 5.76 13.61 -34.45
C GLY A 188 6.05 14.10 -35.87
N LYS A 189 6.69 15.27 -35.98
CA LYS A 189 7.17 15.84 -37.26
C LYS A 189 8.61 15.42 -37.57
N VAL A 190 9.34 14.94 -36.57
CA VAL A 190 10.69 14.36 -36.65
C VAL A 190 10.72 13.08 -35.78
N TYR A 191 11.73 12.90 -34.94
CA TYR A 191 11.87 11.76 -34.02
C TYR A 191 11.52 12.13 -32.57
N GLU A 192 10.72 13.17 -32.37
CA GLU A 192 10.36 13.77 -31.06
C GLU A 192 9.13 13.12 -30.42
N GLN A 193 8.28 12.48 -31.21
CA GLN A 193 7.03 11.89 -30.71
C GLN A 193 6.65 10.60 -31.46
N ALA A 194 6.19 9.60 -30.70
CA ALA A 194 5.65 8.33 -31.20
C ALA A 194 4.52 7.84 -30.29
N THR A 195 3.58 7.08 -30.85
CA THR A 195 2.38 6.62 -30.13
C THR A 195 2.28 5.09 -30.21
N ALA A 196 2.09 4.45 -29.06
CA ALA A 196 1.82 3.02 -28.95
C ALA A 196 0.32 2.73 -28.89
N TYR A 197 -0.09 1.64 -29.51
CA TYR A 197 -1.47 1.16 -29.51
C TYR A 197 -1.53 -0.36 -29.43
N CYS A 198 -2.66 -0.89 -28.96
CA CYS A 198 -2.96 -2.31 -28.94
C CYS A 198 -3.26 -2.80 -30.37
N ILE A 199 -2.53 -3.81 -30.86
CA ILE A 199 -2.71 -4.36 -32.21
C ILE A 199 -4.07 -5.04 -32.34
N GLU A 200 -4.48 -5.80 -31.31
CA GLU A 200 -5.71 -6.57 -31.28
C GLU A 200 -6.97 -5.72 -31.04
N SER A 201 -6.82 -4.47 -30.58
CA SER A 201 -7.94 -3.57 -30.26
C SER A 201 -7.52 -2.08 -30.24
N PRO A 202 -7.23 -1.46 -31.39
CA PRO A 202 -6.66 -0.09 -31.46
C PRO A 202 -7.52 1.03 -30.83
N ASP A 203 -8.84 0.83 -30.78
CA ASP A 203 -9.82 1.76 -30.20
C ASP A 203 -10.32 1.34 -28.80
N GLY A 204 -9.82 0.22 -28.26
CA GLY A 204 -10.33 -0.39 -27.02
C GLY A 204 -9.34 -0.45 -25.85
N GLU A 205 -8.10 -0.02 -26.05
CA GLU A 205 -7.09 0.21 -25.03
C GLU A 205 -6.60 1.67 -25.14
N PRO A 206 -6.20 2.33 -24.04
CA PRO A 206 -5.70 3.70 -24.10
C PRO A 206 -4.39 3.77 -24.91
N GLN A 207 -4.31 4.72 -25.85
CA GLN A 207 -3.09 4.95 -26.62
C GLN A 207 -2.03 5.65 -25.75
N LEU A 208 -0.76 5.28 -25.93
CA LEU A 208 0.35 5.77 -25.11
C LEU A 208 1.32 6.60 -25.95
N THR A 209 1.30 7.92 -25.80
CA THR A 209 2.14 8.82 -26.60
C THR A 209 3.39 9.25 -25.83
N LEU A 210 4.57 8.90 -26.36
CA LEU A 210 5.86 9.43 -25.93
C LEU A 210 6.13 10.77 -26.61
N THR A 211 6.45 11.81 -25.84
CA THR A 211 6.94 13.11 -26.35
C THR A 211 8.26 13.49 -25.67
N THR A 212 9.30 13.83 -26.42
CA THR A 212 10.66 13.99 -25.91
C THR A 212 11.55 14.87 -26.79
N ASN A 213 12.59 15.50 -26.23
CA ASN A 213 13.69 16.09 -27.01
C ASN A 213 14.81 15.08 -27.37
N LEU A 214 14.64 13.80 -27.07
CA LEU A 214 15.47 12.72 -27.58
C LEU A 214 15.09 12.37 -29.03
N ARG A 215 15.80 11.41 -29.63
CA ARG A 215 15.51 10.89 -30.98
C ARG A 215 15.03 9.44 -30.85
N LEU A 216 13.73 9.23 -30.99
CA LEU A 216 13.09 7.92 -30.89
C LEU A 216 13.39 7.05 -32.13
N GLY A 217 13.90 5.84 -31.90
CA GLY A 217 13.83 4.70 -32.82
C GLY A 217 12.70 3.77 -32.40
N LEU A 218 12.08 3.08 -33.37
CA LEU A 218 11.02 2.09 -33.12
C LEU A 218 11.51 0.71 -33.58
N GLU A 219 11.55 -0.26 -32.66
CA GLU A 219 12.04 -1.62 -32.89
C GLU A 219 11.02 -2.64 -32.36
N GLY A 220 10.05 -2.99 -33.21
CA GLY A 220 8.97 -3.93 -32.87
C GLY A 220 7.99 -3.31 -31.86
N ARG A 221 7.91 -3.87 -30.65
CA ARG A 221 7.10 -3.35 -29.55
C ARG A 221 7.84 -2.34 -28.65
N GLU A 222 9.11 -2.04 -28.93
CA GLU A 222 9.92 -1.08 -28.17
C GLU A 222 10.06 0.26 -28.91
N ALA A 223 9.78 1.36 -28.21
CA ALA A 223 10.31 2.69 -28.55
C ALA A 223 11.56 2.95 -27.72
N ARG A 224 12.66 3.33 -28.37
CA ARG A 224 13.98 3.46 -27.76
C ARG A 224 14.68 4.75 -28.13
N ALA A 225 15.54 5.25 -27.26
CA ALA A 225 16.42 6.38 -27.57
C ALA A 225 17.76 6.26 -26.85
N ARG A 226 18.82 6.76 -27.48
CA ARG A 226 20.14 6.89 -26.86
C ARG A 226 20.78 8.21 -27.23
N THR A 227 21.40 8.88 -26.26
CA THR A 227 22.21 10.07 -26.52
C THR A 227 23.34 10.23 -25.52
N ARG A 228 24.46 10.80 -25.97
CA ARG A 228 25.52 11.26 -25.09
C ARG A 228 25.13 12.62 -24.51
N MET A 229 25.14 12.76 -23.20
CA MET A 229 24.91 14.01 -22.46
C MET A 229 26.22 14.47 -21.82
N SER A 230 26.52 15.76 -21.91
CA SER A 230 27.65 16.44 -21.26
C SER A 230 27.17 17.26 -20.07
N GLU A 231 28.06 17.68 -19.18
CA GLU A 231 27.75 18.59 -18.07
C GLU A 231 26.90 19.80 -18.50
N GLY A 232 25.72 19.93 -17.87
CA GLY A 232 24.75 20.97 -18.19
C GLY A 232 23.64 20.55 -19.17
N ASP A 233 23.79 19.45 -19.92
CA ASP A 233 22.77 18.96 -20.85
C ASP A 233 21.49 18.52 -20.13
N ARG A 234 20.37 18.67 -20.84
CA ARG A 234 19.00 18.54 -20.32
C ARG A 234 18.13 17.74 -21.28
N ALA A 235 17.44 16.72 -20.79
CA ALA A 235 16.49 15.92 -21.56
C ALA A 235 15.19 15.69 -20.79
N TYR A 236 14.09 15.50 -21.50
CA TYR A 236 12.80 15.15 -20.89
C TYR A 236 12.07 14.09 -21.72
N VAL A 237 11.18 13.36 -21.07
CA VAL A 237 10.31 12.35 -21.68
C VAL A 237 8.97 12.40 -20.97
N ALA A 238 7.90 12.69 -21.71
CA ALA A 238 6.53 12.55 -21.28
C ALA A 238 5.93 11.28 -21.89
N LEU A 239 5.20 10.48 -21.11
CA LEU A 239 4.33 9.40 -21.56
C LEU A 239 2.90 9.76 -21.17
N SER A 240 2.06 10.06 -22.15
CA SER A 240 0.67 10.55 -21.96
C SER A 240 -0.38 9.57 -22.47
N TRP A 241 -1.53 9.53 -21.79
CA TRP A 241 -2.69 8.70 -22.17
C TRP A 241 -4.04 9.45 -22.15
N GLY A 242 -4.04 10.76 -21.88
CA GLY A 242 -5.22 11.64 -21.96
C GLY A 242 -5.08 12.73 -23.03
N ASP A 243 -6.11 13.54 -23.21
CA ASP A 243 -6.21 14.57 -24.26
C ASP A 243 -5.31 15.81 -24.04
N LEU A 244 -4.67 15.92 -22.87
CA LEU A 244 -3.85 17.08 -22.50
C LEU A 244 -2.48 17.07 -23.17
N ALA A 245 -2.06 18.24 -23.67
CA ALA A 245 -0.84 18.36 -24.44
C ALA A 245 0.43 18.13 -23.59
N ALA A 246 1.24 17.14 -24.02
CA ALA A 246 2.57 16.92 -23.48
C ALA A 246 3.48 18.16 -23.69
N PRO A 247 4.41 18.45 -22.76
CA PRO A 247 5.31 19.60 -22.90
C PRO A 247 6.16 19.49 -24.18
N PRO A 248 6.24 20.55 -25.02
CA PRO A 248 7.03 20.56 -26.25
C PRO A 248 8.50 20.95 -26.03
N THR A 249 8.88 21.36 -24.81
CA THR A 249 10.26 21.72 -24.45
C THR A 249 10.65 21.20 -23.06
N TYR A 250 11.96 21.11 -22.81
CA TYR A 250 12.47 20.80 -21.47
C TYR A 250 12.05 21.84 -20.43
N ASP A 251 11.98 23.12 -20.80
CA ASP A 251 11.70 24.19 -19.84
C ASP A 251 10.22 24.17 -19.41
N GLU A 252 9.30 23.82 -20.31
CA GLU A 252 7.89 23.53 -19.97
C GLU A 252 7.73 22.21 -19.19
N ALA A 253 8.56 21.20 -19.47
CA ALA A 253 8.61 19.98 -18.66
C ALA A 253 9.12 20.25 -17.22
N ALA A 254 10.11 21.14 -17.07
CA ALA A 254 10.62 21.57 -15.77
C ALA A 254 9.59 22.41 -14.99
N GLU A 255 8.79 23.22 -15.69
CA GLU A 255 7.67 23.95 -15.12
C GLU A 255 6.55 23.00 -14.63
N LYS A 256 6.10 22.04 -15.44
CA LYS A 256 5.12 21.02 -14.99
C LYS A 256 5.63 20.21 -13.79
N MET A 257 6.91 19.81 -13.80
CA MET A 257 7.58 19.15 -12.68
C MET A 257 7.62 20.03 -11.40
N TRP A 258 7.69 21.36 -11.53
CA TRP A 258 7.58 22.28 -10.40
C TRP A 258 6.13 22.47 -9.94
N GLN A 259 5.17 22.64 -10.85
CA GLN A 259 3.74 22.74 -10.54
C GLN A 259 3.24 21.50 -9.77
N THR A 260 3.64 20.30 -10.21
CA THR A 260 3.37 19.06 -9.47
C THR A 260 4.00 19.08 -8.07
N ALA A 261 5.22 19.62 -7.91
CA ALA A 261 5.85 19.73 -6.60
C ALA A 261 5.08 20.68 -5.67
N GLU A 262 4.55 21.79 -6.18
CA GLU A 262 3.77 22.74 -5.40
C GLU A 262 2.37 22.22 -5.06
N CYS A 263 1.71 21.46 -5.94
CA CYS A 263 0.46 20.75 -5.62
C CYS A 263 0.63 19.86 -4.37
N TRP A 264 1.65 18.98 -4.38
CA TRP A 264 1.94 18.11 -3.25
C TRP A 264 2.32 18.87 -1.97
N ARG A 265 3.08 19.97 -2.11
CA ARG A 265 3.47 20.83 -0.98
C ARG A 265 2.29 21.55 -0.35
N GLN A 266 1.43 22.16 -1.16
CA GLN A 266 0.22 22.83 -0.69
C GLN A 266 -0.65 21.86 0.10
N TRP A 267 -0.86 20.64 -0.41
CA TRP A 267 -1.60 19.61 0.31
C TRP A 267 -0.94 19.22 1.64
N ILE A 268 0.34 18.81 1.65
CA ILE A 268 1.00 18.31 2.88
C ILE A 268 1.18 19.41 3.95
N THR A 269 1.23 20.70 3.57
CA THR A 269 1.30 21.82 4.54
C THR A 269 0.00 22.10 5.29
N ILE A 270 -1.13 21.53 4.88
CA ILE A 270 -2.38 21.52 5.67
C ILE A 270 -2.22 20.62 6.91
N GLY A 271 -1.41 19.55 6.78
CA GLY A 271 -1.23 18.54 7.81
C GLY A 271 -0.44 19.01 9.03
N ARG A 272 -0.89 18.59 10.21
CA ARG A 272 -0.27 18.82 11.51
C ARG A 272 0.68 17.68 11.84
N PHE A 273 1.97 17.97 11.82
CA PHE A 273 3.02 17.01 12.16
C PHE A 273 3.76 17.48 13.41
N PRO A 274 3.94 16.62 14.45
CA PRO A 274 4.73 16.96 15.62
C PRO A 274 6.19 17.18 15.25
N ASP A 275 6.91 18.01 16.03
CA ASP A 275 8.33 18.30 15.79
C ASP A 275 9.21 17.21 16.43
N HIS A 276 9.07 15.99 15.91
CA HIS A 276 9.68 14.77 16.43
C HIS A 276 10.59 14.12 15.36
N PRO A 277 11.66 13.39 15.72
CA PRO A 277 12.52 12.69 14.74
C PRO A 277 11.77 11.74 13.79
N TRP A 278 10.61 11.20 14.18
CA TRP A 278 9.77 10.34 13.33
C TRP A 278 8.81 11.09 12.38
N ARG A 279 8.92 12.43 12.29
CA ARG A 279 8.10 13.29 11.44
C ARG A 279 8.12 12.91 9.96
N SER A 280 9.25 12.41 9.43
CA SER A 280 9.37 12.01 8.03
C SER A 280 8.45 10.82 7.69
N TYR A 281 8.45 9.78 8.52
CA TYR A 281 7.56 8.62 8.35
C TYR A 281 6.07 8.99 8.36
N LEU A 282 5.67 9.94 9.22
CA LEU A 282 4.31 10.49 9.21
C LEU A 282 3.99 11.20 7.89
N GLN A 283 4.91 12.06 7.41
CA GLN A 283 4.73 12.80 6.16
C GLN A 283 4.74 11.89 4.93
N ARG A 284 5.60 10.86 4.88
CA ARG A 284 5.61 9.86 3.82
C ARG A 284 4.32 9.04 3.82
N SER A 285 3.87 8.59 4.98
CA SER A 285 2.65 7.79 5.10
C SER A 285 1.41 8.58 4.70
N ALA A 286 1.30 9.85 5.11
CA ALA A 286 0.24 10.75 4.67
C ALA A 286 0.25 10.97 3.15
N LEU A 287 1.40 11.27 2.56
CA LEU A 287 1.56 11.39 1.10
C LEU A 287 1.20 10.10 0.36
N THR A 288 1.54 8.94 0.93
CA THR A 288 1.27 7.64 0.32
C THR A 288 -0.22 7.30 0.36
N LEU A 289 -0.89 7.52 1.49
CA LEU A 289 -2.35 7.40 1.61
C LEU A 289 -3.08 8.34 0.62
N LYS A 290 -2.63 9.60 0.49
CA LYS A 290 -3.18 10.52 -0.50
C LYS A 290 -2.97 10.04 -1.94
N GLY A 291 -1.79 9.53 -2.26
CA GLY A 291 -1.51 8.93 -3.58
C GLY A 291 -2.29 7.64 -3.85
N LEU A 292 -2.77 6.95 -2.82
CA LEU A 292 -3.68 5.81 -2.93
C LEU A 292 -5.17 6.24 -2.95
N THR A 293 -5.49 7.52 -2.78
CA THR A 293 -6.86 8.05 -2.89
C THR A 293 -7.17 8.42 -4.34
N TYR A 294 -8.14 7.73 -4.95
CA TYR A 294 -8.68 8.05 -6.27
C TYR A 294 -9.58 9.28 -6.18
N ALA A 295 -9.01 10.46 -6.49
CA ALA A 295 -9.63 11.76 -6.27
C ALA A 295 -11.03 11.95 -6.92
N PRO A 296 -11.35 11.40 -8.10
CA PRO A 296 -12.65 11.63 -8.73
C PRO A 296 -13.85 11.11 -7.93
N THR A 297 -13.69 10.04 -7.14
CA THR A 297 -14.77 9.45 -6.35
C THR A 297 -14.52 9.48 -4.83
N GLY A 298 -13.28 9.68 -4.40
CA GLY A 298 -12.85 9.60 -3.00
C GLY A 298 -12.49 8.19 -2.53
N ALA A 299 -12.57 7.17 -3.39
CA ALA A 299 -12.21 5.79 -3.08
C ALA A 299 -10.71 5.66 -2.72
N LEU A 300 -10.36 4.95 -1.64
CA LEU A 300 -8.97 4.63 -1.29
C LEU A 300 -8.64 3.20 -1.73
N LEU A 301 -7.51 3.01 -2.40
CA LEU A 301 -6.95 1.69 -2.73
C LEU A 301 -6.37 1.02 -1.48
N ALA A 302 -6.59 -0.28 -1.28
CA ALA A 302 -5.87 -1.05 -0.24
C ALA A 302 -4.36 -1.12 -0.53
N ALA A 303 -3.97 -1.26 -1.81
CA ALA A 303 -2.59 -1.09 -2.28
C ALA A 303 -2.54 -0.69 -3.77
N ALA A 304 -1.35 -0.31 -4.25
CA ALA A 304 -1.15 0.03 -5.67
C ALA A 304 -1.07 -1.19 -6.61
N THR A 305 -0.84 -2.40 -6.06
CA THR A 305 -0.49 -3.62 -6.82
C THR A 305 -1.52 -4.73 -6.71
N THR A 306 -1.36 -5.72 -7.59
CA THR A 306 -1.92 -7.07 -7.42
C THR A 306 -0.80 -8.10 -7.28
N SER A 307 -1.09 -9.22 -6.63
CA SER A 307 -0.39 -10.50 -6.76
C SER A 307 1.11 -10.48 -6.43
N LEU A 308 1.51 -9.55 -5.58
CA LEU A 308 2.76 -9.69 -4.84
C LEU A 308 2.52 -10.66 -3.66
N PRO A 309 3.45 -11.59 -3.39
CA PRO A 309 3.16 -12.74 -2.53
C PRO A 309 3.39 -12.46 -1.04
N GLU A 310 2.46 -12.88 -0.19
CA GLU A 310 2.62 -12.89 1.28
C GLU A 310 3.84 -13.75 1.70
N THR A 311 4.10 -14.89 1.02
CA THR A 311 5.34 -15.67 1.22
C THR A 311 6.05 -16.05 -0.09
N PRO A 312 7.40 -16.06 -0.15
CA PRO A 312 8.15 -16.30 -1.39
C PRO A 312 7.79 -17.62 -2.09
N GLY A 313 7.21 -17.52 -3.29
CA GLY A 313 6.74 -18.68 -4.08
C GLY A 313 5.36 -19.22 -3.71
N GLY A 314 4.67 -18.60 -2.73
CA GLY A 314 3.38 -19.03 -2.21
C GLY A 314 2.18 -18.73 -3.11
N GLU A 315 1.00 -19.15 -2.63
CA GLU A 315 -0.30 -19.00 -3.31
C GLU A 315 -1.18 -17.85 -2.77
N ARG A 316 -0.74 -17.18 -1.70
CA ARG A 316 -1.42 -16.02 -1.09
C ARG A 316 -1.01 -14.73 -1.81
N ASN A 317 -1.66 -14.50 -2.95
CA ASN A 317 -1.33 -13.46 -3.93
C ASN A 317 -2.64 -12.81 -4.41
N TRP A 318 -2.95 -11.58 -3.99
CA TRP A 318 -4.29 -10.97 -4.16
C TRP A 318 -4.27 -9.64 -4.92
N ASP A 319 -5.37 -9.29 -5.60
CA ASP A 319 -5.55 -7.97 -6.21
C ASP A 319 -6.11 -6.99 -5.18
N TYR A 320 -5.33 -5.97 -4.82
CA TYR A 320 -5.61 -4.98 -3.77
C TYR A 320 -5.91 -3.58 -4.32
N ARG A 321 -6.10 -3.45 -5.64
CA ARG A 321 -6.35 -2.16 -6.31
C ARG A 321 -7.82 -1.73 -6.24
N TYR A 322 -8.47 -2.12 -5.16
CA TYR A 322 -9.89 -1.91 -4.89
C TYR A 322 -10.08 -1.21 -3.54
N ALA A 323 -11.26 -0.64 -3.34
CA ALA A 323 -11.60 0.09 -2.13
C ALA A 323 -12.41 -0.80 -1.17
N TRP A 324 -11.71 -1.46 -0.24
CA TRP A 324 -12.33 -2.06 0.94
C TRP A 324 -12.91 -0.96 1.81
N ILE A 325 -14.11 -1.17 2.36
CA ILE A 325 -14.70 -0.21 3.31
C ILE A 325 -13.83 -0.15 4.57
N ARG A 326 -13.48 -1.30 5.16
CA ARG A 326 -12.65 -1.42 6.36
C ARG A 326 -11.40 -0.54 6.29
N ASP A 327 -10.49 -0.87 5.36
CA ASP A 327 -9.15 -0.32 5.26
C ASP A 327 -9.20 1.20 5.05
N SER A 328 -10.11 1.65 4.19
CA SER A 328 -10.36 3.05 3.88
C SER A 328 -10.92 3.82 5.06
N THR A 329 -11.94 3.27 5.75
CA THR A 329 -12.58 3.90 6.90
C THR A 329 -11.65 4.02 8.10
N PHE A 330 -10.75 3.05 8.28
CA PHE A 330 -9.62 3.14 9.18
C PHE A 330 -8.62 4.23 8.73
N ALA A 331 -8.28 4.31 7.44
CA ALA A 331 -7.32 5.30 6.91
C ALA A 331 -7.75 6.76 7.14
N LEU A 332 -9.07 7.01 7.10
CA LEU A 332 -9.65 8.30 7.46
C LEU A 332 -9.22 8.78 8.84
N TRP A 333 -9.11 7.89 9.84
CA TRP A 333 -8.74 8.29 11.20
C TRP A 333 -7.29 8.77 11.31
N GLY A 334 -6.37 8.16 10.57
CA GLY A 334 -4.96 8.58 10.52
C GLY A 334 -4.79 9.95 9.85
N LEU A 335 -5.39 10.13 8.67
CA LEU A 335 -5.39 11.41 7.97
C LEU A 335 -6.07 12.50 8.81
N TYR A 336 -7.22 12.22 9.41
CA TYR A 336 -7.93 13.14 10.30
C TYR A 336 -7.12 13.49 11.56
N THR A 337 -6.37 12.54 12.13
CA THR A 337 -5.48 12.76 13.28
C THR A 337 -4.31 13.70 12.93
N LEU A 338 -3.87 13.69 11.67
CA LEU A 338 -2.94 14.66 11.09
C LEU A 338 -3.64 15.94 10.58
N GLY A 339 -4.95 16.11 10.79
CA GLY A 339 -5.70 17.30 10.35
C GLY A 339 -6.03 17.38 8.86
N LEU A 340 -5.91 16.26 8.13
CA LEU A 340 -6.20 16.14 6.71
C LEU A 340 -7.61 15.57 6.53
N ASP A 341 -8.64 16.44 6.62
CA ASP A 341 -10.05 16.02 6.67
C ASP A 341 -10.77 16.02 5.32
N ARG A 342 -10.12 16.36 4.19
CA ARG A 342 -10.78 16.38 2.87
C ARG A 342 -11.02 14.98 2.33
N GLU A 343 -9.96 14.18 2.24
CA GLU A 343 -9.98 12.77 1.82
C GLU A 343 -10.92 11.97 2.74
N ALA A 344 -10.77 12.23 4.05
CA ALA A 344 -11.84 12.38 5.04
C ALA A 344 -13.30 12.27 4.51
N ASN A 345 -13.83 13.45 4.17
CA ASN A 345 -15.21 13.64 3.72
C ASN A 345 -15.50 12.99 2.35
N ASP A 346 -14.53 13.00 1.43
CA ASP A 346 -14.71 12.49 0.06
C ASP A 346 -14.91 10.96 0.03
N PHE A 347 -14.27 10.20 0.94
CA PHE A 347 -14.53 8.77 1.10
C PHE A 347 -15.87 8.46 1.81
N PHE A 348 -16.29 9.26 2.80
CA PHE A 348 -17.63 9.12 3.36
C PHE A 348 -18.72 9.34 2.30
N ALA A 349 -18.51 10.28 1.37
CA ALA A 349 -19.37 10.45 0.21
C ALA A 349 -19.31 9.25 -0.76
N PHE A 350 -18.16 8.59 -0.93
CA PHE A 350 -18.06 7.34 -1.68
C PHE A 350 -18.91 6.21 -1.08
N ILE A 351 -18.83 5.97 0.24
CA ILE A 351 -19.69 4.98 0.92
C ILE A 351 -21.17 5.35 0.75
N SER A 352 -21.51 6.64 0.88
CA SER A 352 -22.88 7.13 0.72
C SER A 352 -23.43 6.88 -0.69
N ASP A 353 -22.63 7.08 -1.75
CA ASP A 353 -23.00 6.75 -3.13
C ASP A 353 -23.20 5.23 -3.31
N MET A 354 -22.43 4.39 -2.61
CA MET A 354 -22.52 2.93 -2.73
C MET A 354 -23.71 2.32 -1.97
N GLY A 355 -24.18 2.99 -0.92
CA GLY A 355 -25.32 2.61 -0.08
C GLY A 355 -26.70 2.88 -0.68
N VAL A 356 -26.77 3.36 -1.93
CA VAL A 356 -28.00 3.55 -2.70
C VAL A 356 -27.93 2.85 -4.07
N ASN A 357 -29.09 2.60 -4.68
CA ASN A 357 -29.19 2.18 -6.08
C ASN A 357 -29.45 3.38 -7.03
N GLU A 358 -29.50 3.11 -8.34
CA GLU A 358 -29.74 4.12 -9.39
C GLU A 358 -31.09 4.86 -9.25
N GLN A 359 -32.03 4.31 -8.47
CA GLN A 359 -33.36 4.87 -8.21
C GLN A 359 -33.39 5.67 -6.89
N GLY A 360 -32.26 5.76 -6.18
CA GLY A 360 -32.14 6.41 -4.87
C GLY A 360 -32.61 5.56 -3.69
N GLU A 361 -32.95 4.29 -3.91
CA GLU A 361 -33.38 3.39 -2.84
C GLU A 361 -32.15 2.86 -2.08
N PRO A 362 -32.17 2.81 -0.74
CA PRO A 362 -31.06 2.27 0.04
C PRO A 362 -30.78 0.78 -0.22
N VAL A 363 -29.50 0.40 -0.34
CA VAL A 363 -29.03 -0.97 -0.48
C VAL A 363 -27.97 -1.33 0.57
N SER A 364 -27.79 -2.62 0.85
CA SER A 364 -26.72 -3.11 1.72
C SER A 364 -25.36 -2.92 1.04
N LEU A 365 -24.32 -2.66 1.83
CA LEU A 365 -22.94 -2.48 1.36
C LEU A 365 -22.23 -3.83 1.15
N GLN A 366 -21.33 -3.88 0.17
CA GLN A 366 -20.34 -4.96 -0.02
C GLN A 366 -19.06 -4.66 0.77
N VAL A 367 -18.20 -5.68 0.92
CA VAL A 367 -16.87 -5.56 1.53
C VAL A 367 -15.99 -4.51 0.82
N MET A 368 -16.04 -4.50 -0.51
CA MET A 368 -15.15 -3.69 -1.37
C MET A 368 -15.83 -3.30 -2.69
N TYR A 369 -15.26 -2.33 -3.40
CA TYR A 369 -15.67 -1.87 -4.74
C TYR A 369 -14.48 -1.51 -5.64
N GLY A 370 -14.70 -1.50 -6.96
CA GLY A 370 -13.81 -0.80 -7.89
C GLY A 370 -13.80 0.71 -7.63
N VAL A 371 -12.80 1.46 -8.14
CA VAL A 371 -12.65 2.88 -7.76
C VAL A 371 -13.76 3.77 -8.34
N GLY A 372 -14.47 3.31 -9.38
CA GLY A 372 -15.70 3.91 -9.90
C GLY A 372 -16.98 3.47 -9.16
N GLY A 373 -16.88 2.61 -8.14
CA GLY A 373 -18.02 1.99 -7.46
C GLY A 373 -18.50 0.68 -8.09
N GLU A 374 -17.65 0.02 -8.88
CA GLU A 374 -17.99 -1.24 -9.56
C GLU A 374 -18.22 -2.37 -8.54
N LYS A 375 -19.40 -3.00 -8.65
CA LYS A 375 -19.92 -4.01 -7.69
C LYS A 375 -19.55 -5.46 -8.02
N THR A 376 -18.74 -5.70 -9.06
CA THR A 376 -18.39 -7.04 -9.55
C THR A 376 -16.90 -7.10 -9.86
N LEU A 377 -16.15 -7.80 -9.00
CA LEU A 377 -14.69 -7.87 -9.03
C LEU A 377 -14.22 -9.32 -9.17
N THR A 378 -14.82 -10.05 -10.12
CA THR A 378 -14.64 -11.50 -10.30
C THR A 378 -13.17 -11.92 -10.36
N GLU A 379 -12.75 -12.72 -9.38
CA GLU A 379 -11.40 -13.30 -9.31
C GLU A 379 -11.10 -14.18 -10.54
N ALA A 380 -9.98 -13.91 -11.20
CA ALA A 380 -9.51 -14.67 -12.36
C ALA A 380 -7.98 -14.80 -12.36
N GLU A 381 -7.47 -15.97 -12.74
CA GLU A 381 -6.03 -16.27 -12.74
C GLU A 381 -5.34 -15.95 -14.07
N LEU A 382 -4.15 -15.36 -13.99
CA LEU A 382 -3.28 -15.00 -15.11
C LEU A 382 -2.19 -16.06 -15.33
N GLY A 383 -2.59 -17.29 -15.64
CA GLY A 383 -1.69 -18.44 -15.76
C GLY A 383 -0.56 -18.33 -16.80
N HIS A 384 -0.60 -17.31 -17.68
CA HIS A 384 0.44 -16.99 -18.65
C HIS A 384 1.65 -16.23 -18.06
N LEU A 385 1.49 -15.54 -16.93
CA LEU A 385 2.57 -14.80 -16.25
C LEU A 385 3.38 -15.72 -15.33
N THR A 386 4.68 -15.52 -15.20
CA THR A 386 5.50 -16.29 -14.24
C THR A 386 5.08 -16.06 -12.79
N GLY A 387 4.72 -14.82 -12.43
CA GLY A 387 4.54 -14.36 -11.06
C GLY A 387 5.82 -13.77 -10.48
N TYR A 388 5.69 -12.87 -9.49
CA TYR A 388 6.84 -12.27 -8.81
C TYR A 388 7.68 -13.38 -8.16
N GLU A 389 8.94 -13.50 -8.59
CA GLU A 389 9.86 -14.59 -8.22
C GLU A 389 9.32 -16.03 -8.46
N GLY A 390 8.27 -16.17 -9.29
CA GLY A 390 7.60 -17.44 -9.58
C GLY A 390 6.44 -17.80 -8.64
N ALA A 391 6.03 -16.90 -7.73
CA ALA A 391 4.87 -17.10 -6.87
C ALA A 391 3.57 -17.17 -7.69
N ARG A 392 2.71 -18.15 -7.39
CA ARG A 392 1.57 -18.52 -8.25
C ARG A 392 0.38 -19.00 -7.42
N PRO A 393 -0.87 -18.72 -7.86
CA PRO A 393 -1.23 -18.06 -9.11
C PRO A 393 -1.06 -16.53 -9.04
N VAL A 394 -1.03 -15.88 -10.20
CA VAL A 394 -1.26 -14.42 -10.31
C VAL A 394 -2.76 -14.22 -10.51
N ARG A 395 -3.38 -13.29 -9.78
CA ARG A 395 -4.82 -13.01 -9.80
C ARG A 395 -5.14 -11.58 -10.24
N ILE A 396 -6.31 -11.39 -10.81
CA ILE A 396 -6.98 -10.10 -10.98
C ILE A 396 -8.43 -10.23 -10.52
N GLY A 397 -9.02 -9.15 -10.00
CA GLY A 397 -10.24 -9.28 -9.20
C GLY A 397 -9.93 -9.92 -7.83
N ASN A 398 -10.94 -9.98 -6.96
CA ASN A 398 -10.77 -10.47 -5.60
C ASN A 398 -12.02 -11.20 -5.10
N GLY A 399 -11.87 -12.47 -4.73
CA GLY A 399 -12.94 -13.37 -4.31
C GLY A 399 -13.63 -13.04 -2.97
N ALA A 400 -13.25 -11.95 -2.29
CA ALA A 400 -13.98 -11.48 -1.11
C ALA A 400 -15.13 -10.49 -1.44
N PHE A 401 -15.30 -10.06 -2.71
CA PHE A 401 -16.27 -9.02 -3.08
C PHE A 401 -17.76 -9.38 -2.86
N ASP A 402 -18.09 -10.66 -2.74
CA ASP A 402 -19.43 -11.20 -2.45
C ASP A 402 -19.53 -11.84 -1.04
N GLN A 403 -18.48 -11.76 -0.23
CA GLN A 403 -18.49 -12.25 1.15
C GLN A 403 -19.42 -11.41 2.04
N GLN A 404 -19.85 -12.05 3.14
CA GLN A 404 -20.51 -11.38 4.25
C GLN A 404 -19.54 -11.34 5.43
N GLN A 405 -19.12 -10.13 5.77
CA GLN A 405 -18.28 -9.78 6.93
C GLN A 405 -19.08 -8.80 7.79
N HIS A 406 -19.04 -8.96 9.12
CA HIS A 406 -19.87 -8.16 10.04
C HIS A 406 -19.12 -6.96 10.66
N ASP A 407 -17.85 -6.76 10.31
CA ASP A 407 -16.99 -5.68 10.78
C ASP A 407 -17.35 -4.32 10.17
N ILE A 408 -17.73 -4.32 8.89
CA ILE A 408 -18.11 -3.16 8.07
C ILE A 408 -18.98 -2.14 8.84
N TRP A 409 -20.06 -2.60 9.49
CA TRP A 409 -21.02 -1.72 10.16
C TRP A 409 -20.42 -0.96 11.34
N GLY A 410 -19.60 -1.65 12.15
CA GLY A 410 -18.93 -1.05 13.31
C GLY A 410 -17.90 -0.02 12.88
N ILE A 411 -17.12 -0.37 11.86
CA ILE A 411 -16.04 0.46 11.33
C ILE A 411 -16.59 1.78 10.74
N ILE A 412 -17.67 1.73 9.94
CA ILE A 412 -18.34 2.95 9.42
C ILE A 412 -18.81 3.84 10.58
N LEU A 413 -19.48 3.26 11.58
CA LEU A 413 -20.11 3.99 12.67
C LEU A 413 -19.09 4.61 13.64
N ASP A 414 -17.97 3.96 13.92
CA ASP A 414 -16.88 4.55 14.71
C ASP A 414 -16.22 5.73 14.01
N SER A 415 -15.87 5.58 12.72
CA SER A 415 -15.18 6.64 11.98
C SER A 415 -16.06 7.87 11.76
N VAL A 416 -17.37 7.67 11.49
CA VAL A 416 -18.33 8.79 11.48
C VAL A 416 -18.47 9.41 12.87
N TYR A 417 -18.56 8.61 13.94
CA TYR A 417 -18.60 9.12 15.32
C TYR A 417 -17.36 9.97 15.67
N LEU A 418 -16.17 9.51 15.31
CA LEU A 418 -14.91 10.24 15.51
C LEU A 418 -14.92 11.60 14.77
N HIS A 419 -15.39 11.62 13.52
CA HIS A 419 -15.51 12.85 12.73
C HIS A 419 -16.54 13.83 13.32
N VAL A 420 -17.79 13.40 13.51
CA VAL A 420 -18.86 14.31 13.95
C VAL A 420 -18.70 14.77 15.39
N ARG A 421 -18.04 13.99 16.26
CA ARG A 421 -17.74 14.40 17.66
C ARG A 421 -16.95 15.71 17.74
N SER A 422 -16.14 16.04 16.72
CA SER A 422 -15.43 17.33 16.67
C SER A 422 -16.30 18.53 16.27
N ARG A 423 -17.46 18.28 15.66
CA ARG A 423 -18.44 19.28 15.21
C ARG A 423 -19.72 19.28 16.06
N ASN A 424 -19.90 18.26 16.90
CA ASN A 424 -21.07 17.96 17.73
C ASN A 424 -22.41 18.03 16.97
N GLN A 425 -22.41 17.55 15.72
CA GLN A 425 -23.59 17.54 14.84
C GLN A 425 -23.49 16.41 13.81
N VAL A 426 -24.53 15.58 13.72
CA VAL A 426 -24.70 14.57 12.66
C VAL A 426 -25.35 15.26 11.44
N PRO A 427 -24.82 15.09 10.21
CA PRO A 427 -25.48 15.60 9.00
C PRO A 427 -26.78 14.83 8.71
N GLU A 428 -27.87 15.55 8.46
CA GLU A 428 -29.20 14.98 8.19
C GLU A 428 -29.20 13.98 7.02
N SER A 429 -28.44 14.26 5.97
CA SER A 429 -28.28 13.39 4.79
C SER A 429 -27.57 12.06 5.10
N LEU A 430 -26.83 11.99 6.21
CA LEU A 430 -26.06 10.80 6.61
C LEU A 430 -26.87 9.91 7.57
N TRP A 431 -27.84 10.46 8.29
CA TRP A 431 -28.63 9.73 9.29
C TRP A 431 -29.30 8.44 8.76
N PRO A 432 -29.93 8.40 7.57
CA PRO A 432 -30.52 7.17 7.02
C PRO A 432 -29.49 6.05 6.77
N LEU A 433 -28.28 6.40 6.35
CA LEU A 433 -27.20 5.42 6.13
C LEU A 433 -26.73 4.83 7.46
N LEU A 434 -26.49 5.69 8.46
CA LEU A 434 -26.03 5.29 9.79
C LEU A 434 -27.04 4.38 10.47
N LYS A 435 -28.30 4.81 10.51
CA LYS A 435 -29.41 4.02 11.04
C LYS A 435 -29.46 2.64 10.40
N ARG A 436 -29.36 2.55 9.06
CA ARG A 436 -29.34 1.26 8.36
C ARG A 436 -28.18 0.37 8.80
N GLN A 437 -26.96 0.87 8.96
CA GLN A 437 -25.84 -0.01 9.37
C GLN A 437 -26.06 -0.57 10.78
N VAL A 438 -26.70 0.20 11.67
CA VAL A 438 -27.07 -0.27 13.01
C VAL A 438 -28.17 -1.33 12.93
N GLU A 439 -29.20 -1.14 12.09
CA GLU A 439 -30.26 -2.14 11.85
C GLU A 439 -29.70 -3.44 11.22
N GLU A 440 -28.80 -3.33 10.24
CA GLU A 440 -28.11 -4.49 9.65
C GLU A 440 -27.23 -5.21 10.69
N ALA A 441 -26.57 -4.50 11.61
CA ALA A 441 -25.85 -5.11 12.72
C ALA A 441 -26.78 -5.83 13.71
N ILE A 442 -27.95 -5.26 14.04
CA ILE A 442 -28.98 -5.90 14.90
C ILE A 442 -29.44 -7.23 14.28
N ASP A 443 -29.75 -7.22 12.98
CA ASP A 443 -30.26 -8.39 12.26
C ASP A 443 -29.22 -9.50 12.05
N ASN A 444 -27.92 -9.19 12.15
CA ASN A 444 -26.84 -10.12 11.79
C ASN A 444 -25.88 -10.51 12.93
N TRP A 445 -25.78 -9.78 14.04
CA TRP A 445 -24.73 -10.04 15.06
C TRP A 445 -24.76 -11.46 15.65
N ARG A 446 -25.93 -12.12 15.71
CA ARG A 446 -26.06 -13.51 16.19
C ARG A 446 -25.63 -14.57 15.14
N LYS A 447 -25.38 -14.19 13.88
CA LYS A 447 -24.98 -15.09 12.79
C LYS A 447 -23.44 -15.27 12.76
N PRO A 448 -22.92 -16.32 12.09
CA PRO A 448 -21.50 -16.45 11.78
C PRO A 448 -21.14 -15.78 10.45
N ASP A 449 -19.89 -15.38 10.30
CA ASP A 449 -19.34 -14.62 9.16
C ASP A 449 -17.92 -15.09 8.78
N ARG A 450 -17.20 -14.33 7.94
CA ARG A 450 -15.82 -14.62 7.50
C ARG A 450 -14.73 -13.85 8.22
N GLY A 451 -15.07 -12.96 9.16
CA GLY A 451 -14.09 -12.21 9.93
C GLY A 451 -13.38 -11.14 9.11
N ILE A 452 -12.54 -10.38 9.80
CA ILE A 452 -11.68 -9.32 9.23
C ILE A 452 -10.61 -9.84 8.26
N TRP A 453 -10.21 -11.11 8.41
CA TRP A 453 -9.20 -11.77 7.57
C TRP A 453 -9.80 -12.57 6.39
N GLU A 454 -11.09 -12.36 6.09
CA GLU A 454 -11.76 -12.81 4.84
C GLU A 454 -11.68 -14.32 4.57
N VAL A 455 -11.50 -15.14 5.62
CA VAL A 455 -11.01 -16.53 5.52
C VAL A 455 -11.85 -17.37 4.56
N ARG A 456 -11.21 -18.24 3.77
CA ARG A 456 -11.90 -19.07 2.76
C ARG A 456 -12.62 -20.27 3.38
N GLY A 457 -12.21 -20.72 4.58
CA GLY A 457 -12.82 -21.78 5.40
C GLY A 457 -14.27 -21.56 5.86
N ALA A 458 -14.78 -22.40 6.78
CA ALA A 458 -16.18 -22.34 7.20
C ALA A 458 -16.50 -21.07 8.03
N LYS A 459 -17.69 -20.47 7.85
CA LYS A 459 -18.12 -19.27 8.61
C LYS A 459 -18.14 -19.56 10.13
N GLN A 460 -17.56 -18.66 10.94
CA GLN A 460 -17.47 -18.81 12.41
C GLN A 460 -18.10 -17.63 13.16
N HIS A 461 -18.20 -17.74 14.48
CA HIS A 461 -18.46 -16.61 15.38
C HIS A 461 -17.13 -15.97 15.79
N PHE A 462 -16.56 -15.15 14.91
CA PHE A 462 -15.31 -14.43 15.18
C PHE A 462 -15.51 -13.32 16.21
N THR A 463 -14.72 -13.31 17.28
CA THR A 463 -14.89 -12.39 18.41
C THR A 463 -14.71 -10.93 17.98
N SER A 464 -13.77 -10.64 17.07
CA SER A 464 -13.57 -9.30 16.49
C SER A 464 -14.79 -8.83 15.67
N SER A 465 -15.42 -9.70 14.88
CA SER A 465 -16.69 -9.39 14.19
C SER A 465 -17.82 -9.06 15.17
N LYS A 466 -17.92 -9.77 16.30
CA LYS A 466 -18.90 -9.46 17.36
C LYS A 466 -18.59 -8.11 18.03
N ILE A 467 -17.32 -7.83 18.33
CA ILE A 467 -16.89 -6.53 18.86
C ILE A 467 -17.25 -5.40 17.89
N MET A 468 -17.12 -5.59 16.58
CA MET A 468 -17.55 -4.57 15.61
C MET A 468 -19.08 -4.42 15.52
N CYS A 469 -19.86 -5.50 15.67
CA CYS A 469 -21.30 -5.37 15.89
C CYS A 469 -21.61 -4.55 17.16
N TRP A 470 -20.87 -4.76 18.25
CA TRP A 470 -20.98 -3.92 19.45
C TRP A 470 -20.64 -2.45 19.17
N VAL A 471 -19.56 -2.18 18.43
CA VAL A 471 -19.16 -0.81 18.03
C VAL A 471 -20.28 -0.15 17.23
N ALA A 472 -20.91 -0.85 16.27
CA ALA A 472 -22.02 -0.31 15.50
C ALA A 472 -23.16 0.18 16.40
N LEU A 473 -23.55 -0.62 17.39
CA LEU A 473 -24.63 -0.31 18.33
C LEU A 473 -24.24 0.79 19.34
N ASP A 474 -23.06 0.72 19.95
CA ASP A 474 -22.55 1.71 20.92
C ASP A 474 -22.34 3.10 20.30
N ARG A 475 -21.74 3.15 19.10
CA ARG A 475 -21.52 4.41 18.37
C ARG A 475 -22.82 4.91 17.75
N GLY A 476 -23.65 4.01 17.24
CA GLY A 476 -25.01 4.31 16.78
C GLY A 476 -25.85 4.98 17.87
N ALA A 477 -25.86 4.44 19.09
CA ALA A 477 -26.58 5.03 20.22
C ALA A 477 -26.11 6.46 20.55
N LYS A 478 -24.80 6.71 20.49
CA LYS A 478 -24.20 8.03 20.73
C LYS A 478 -24.48 9.02 19.59
N LEU A 479 -24.57 8.53 18.36
CA LEU A 479 -24.95 9.32 17.18
C LEU A 479 -26.45 9.68 17.23
N ALA A 480 -27.32 8.75 17.61
CA ALA A 480 -28.75 8.98 17.83
C ALA A 480 -28.98 10.10 18.86
N ALA A 481 -28.31 10.04 20.02
CA ALA A 481 -28.38 11.08 21.05
C ALA A 481 -27.83 12.45 20.59
N MET A 482 -26.87 12.49 19.66
CA MET A 482 -26.40 13.74 19.04
C MET A 482 -27.34 14.29 17.96
N HIS A 483 -28.18 13.44 17.36
CA HIS A 483 -29.15 13.81 16.33
C HIS A 483 -30.52 14.22 16.93
N GLY A 484 -30.86 13.70 18.10
CA GLY A 484 -32.13 13.95 18.82
C GLY A 484 -33.07 12.74 18.86
N GLU A 485 -32.58 11.56 18.53
CA GLU A 485 -33.31 10.30 18.34
C GLU A 485 -33.21 9.42 19.62
N ASP A 486 -33.67 9.95 20.76
CA ASP A 486 -33.48 9.37 22.10
C ASP A 486 -34.05 7.93 22.26
N ASP A 487 -35.12 7.58 21.54
CA ASP A 487 -35.69 6.23 21.54
C ASP A 487 -34.73 5.22 20.90
N TYR A 488 -34.08 5.59 19.78
CA TYR A 488 -33.04 4.77 19.16
C TYR A 488 -31.78 4.72 20.02
N ALA A 489 -31.39 5.85 20.62
CA ALA A 489 -30.25 5.89 21.56
C ALA A 489 -30.43 4.90 22.73
N THR A 490 -31.63 4.87 23.30
CA THR A 490 -31.99 3.97 24.41
C THR A 490 -32.03 2.51 23.95
N SER A 491 -32.71 2.23 22.83
CA SER A 491 -32.87 0.88 22.28
C SER A 491 -31.52 0.26 21.88
N TRP A 492 -30.69 1.00 21.13
CA TRP A 492 -29.41 0.52 20.66
C TRP A 492 -28.38 0.37 21.79
N SER A 493 -28.43 1.20 22.83
CA SER A 493 -27.61 1.04 24.04
C SER A 493 -27.93 -0.25 24.81
N ALA A 494 -29.21 -0.64 24.87
CA ALA A 494 -29.63 -1.91 25.46
C ALA A 494 -29.10 -3.12 24.65
N ILE A 495 -29.17 -3.06 23.31
CA ILE A 495 -28.65 -4.13 22.45
C ILE A 495 -27.10 -4.16 22.48
N ALA A 496 -26.42 -3.01 22.57
CA ALA A 496 -24.98 -2.96 22.82
C ALA A 496 -24.61 -3.66 24.13
N THR A 497 -25.45 -3.55 25.17
CA THR A 497 -25.24 -4.25 26.44
C THR A 497 -25.39 -5.77 26.26
N GLU A 498 -26.43 -6.23 25.55
CA GLU A 498 -26.61 -7.67 25.23
C GLU A 498 -25.42 -8.26 24.46
N ILE A 499 -24.96 -7.59 23.39
CA ILE A 499 -23.82 -8.04 22.58
C ILE A 499 -22.55 -8.09 23.44
N LYS A 500 -22.35 -7.11 24.32
CA LYS A 500 -21.19 -7.08 25.22
C LYS A 500 -21.21 -8.21 26.25
N GLU A 501 -22.38 -8.53 26.81
CA GLU A 501 -22.52 -9.66 27.73
C GLU A 501 -22.27 -11.00 27.03
N ASP A 502 -22.75 -11.18 25.79
CA ASP A 502 -22.45 -12.36 24.96
C ASP A 502 -20.96 -12.53 24.66
N ILE A 503 -20.27 -11.47 24.21
CA ILE A 503 -18.83 -11.49 23.94
C ILE A 503 -18.03 -11.86 25.19
N LEU A 504 -18.38 -11.29 26.35
CA LEU A 504 -17.68 -11.54 27.61
C LEU A 504 -18.00 -12.91 28.23
N ALA A 505 -19.02 -13.61 27.73
CA ALA A 505 -19.38 -14.97 28.13
C ALA A 505 -18.80 -16.05 27.20
N HIS A 506 -18.56 -15.75 25.92
CA HIS A 506 -18.24 -16.75 24.89
C HIS A 506 -16.95 -16.51 24.11
N GLY A 507 -16.44 -15.27 24.05
CA GLY A 507 -15.23 -14.88 23.30
C GLY A 507 -13.97 -14.67 24.16
N VAL A 508 -13.96 -15.21 25.39
CA VAL A 508 -12.88 -15.07 26.39
C VAL A 508 -12.55 -16.44 26.97
N ASP A 509 -11.27 -16.77 27.13
CA ASP A 509 -10.80 -18.04 27.71
C ASP A 509 -10.65 -18.00 29.26
N ASP A 510 -10.29 -19.16 29.84
CA ASP A 510 -10.05 -19.31 31.29
C ASP A 510 -8.88 -18.45 31.83
N ARG A 511 -8.02 -17.88 30.97
CA ARG A 511 -6.97 -16.92 31.34
C ARG A 511 -7.48 -15.48 31.36
N GLY A 512 -8.71 -15.24 30.91
CA GLY A 512 -9.25 -13.91 30.65
C GLY A 512 -8.74 -13.28 29.35
N VAL A 513 -8.22 -14.07 28.40
CA VAL A 513 -7.75 -13.59 27.09
C VAL A 513 -8.89 -13.67 26.08
N PHE A 514 -9.12 -12.63 25.28
CA PHE A 514 -10.03 -12.71 24.14
C PHE A 514 -9.45 -13.63 23.08
N THR A 515 -10.27 -14.50 22.49
CA THR A 515 -9.83 -15.50 21.50
C THR A 515 -10.47 -15.29 20.13
N GLN A 516 -9.88 -15.87 19.08
CA GLN A 516 -10.27 -15.67 17.67
C GLN A 516 -11.77 -15.89 17.42
N ARG A 517 -12.31 -17.00 17.94
CA ARG A 517 -13.70 -17.45 17.73
C ARG A 517 -14.27 -18.05 19.00
N TYR A 518 -15.58 -17.95 19.16
CA TYR A 518 -16.27 -18.44 20.36
C TYR A 518 -16.01 -19.93 20.63
N GLY A 519 -15.63 -20.26 21.87
CA GLY A 519 -15.38 -21.64 22.32
C GLY A 519 -14.03 -22.24 21.89
N ASP A 520 -13.10 -21.42 21.40
CA ASP A 520 -11.77 -21.83 20.92
C ASP A 520 -10.67 -21.02 21.62
N PRO A 521 -9.51 -21.61 21.97
CA PRO A 521 -8.41 -20.90 22.65
C PRO A 521 -7.47 -20.10 21.73
N ALA A 522 -7.57 -20.22 20.41
CA ALA A 522 -6.64 -19.60 19.46
C ALA A 522 -6.60 -18.05 19.57
N LEU A 523 -5.42 -17.47 19.40
CA LEU A 523 -5.22 -16.01 19.43
C LEU A 523 -5.40 -15.39 18.04
N ASP A 524 -5.82 -14.12 18.00
CA ASP A 524 -5.96 -13.36 16.76
C ASP A 524 -5.58 -11.89 16.97
N ALA A 525 -4.71 -11.36 16.11
CA ALA A 525 -4.18 -10.00 16.24
C ALA A 525 -5.25 -8.90 16.06
N SER A 526 -6.40 -9.18 15.46
CA SER A 526 -7.52 -8.24 15.40
C SER A 526 -8.10 -7.88 16.78
N LEU A 527 -7.79 -8.67 17.82
CA LEU A 527 -8.21 -8.40 19.19
C LEU A 527 -7.35 -7.32 19.88
N LEU A 528 -6.23 -6.91 19.26
CA LEU A 528 -5.53 -5.66 19.62
C LEU A 528 -6.40 -4.41 19.40
N LEU A 529 -7.49 -4.52 18.63
CA LEU A 529 -8.49 -3.45 18.46
C LEU A 529 -9.39 -3.26 19.70
N VAL A 530 -9.45 -4.21 20.65
CA VAL A 530 -10.25 -4.12 21.89
C VAL A 530 -9.99 -2.82 22.69
N PRO A 531 -8.74 -2.48 23.08
CA PRO A 531 -8.45 -1.24 23.78
C PRO A 531 -8.69 0.01 22.91
N LEU A 532 -8.40 -0.08 21.61
CA LEU A 532 -8.48 1.04 20.67
C LEU A 532 -9.94 1.44 20.39
N MET A 533 -10.82 0.46 20.21
CA MET A 533 -12.27 0.63 20.02
C MET A 533 -13.03 0.90 21.32
N ARG A 534 -12.34 0.92 22.48
CA ARG A 534 -12.91 1.17 23.81
C ARG A 534 -14.01 0.17 24.21
N PHE A 535 -13.89 -1.09 23.79
CA PHE A 535 -14.83 -2.15 24.16
C PHE A 535 -14.83 -2.38 25.68
N LEU A 536 -13.66 -2.31 26.30
CA LEU A 536 -13.44 -2.29 27.74
C LEU A 536 -12.47 -1.16 28.12
N PRO A 537 -12.42 -0.75 29.40
CA PRO A 537 -11.34 0.08 29.93
C PRO A 537 -9.96 -0.56 29.70
N ALA A 538 -8.92 0.24 29.48
CA ALA A 538 -7.57 -0.27 29.22
C ALA A 538 -6.90 -0.92 30.46
N ASP A 539 -7.42 -0.64 31.65
CA ASP A 539 -7.04 -1.27 32.93
C ASP A 539 -7.86 -2.52 33.28
N ASP A 540 -8.86 -2.90 32.46
CA ASP A 540 -9.54 -4.18 32.61
C ASP A 540 -8.56 -5.33 32.36
N TYR A 541 -8.47 -6.26 33.31
CA TYR A 541 -7.50 -7.36 33.26
C TYR A 541 -7.58 -8.18 31.97
N ARG A 542 -8.76 -8.28 31.33
CA ARG A 542 -8.93 -9.03 30.08
C ARG A 542 -8.27 -8.32 28.90
N VAL A 543 -8.33 -6.99 28.86
CA VAL A 543 -7.66 -6.17 27.85
C VAL A 543 -6.15 -6.33 28.01
N ARG A 544 -5.65 -6.14 29.22
CA ARG A 544 -4.22 -6.27 29.53
C ARG A 544 -3.69 -7.68 29.27
N ASN A 545 -4.41 -8.73 29.70
CA ASN A 545 -4.04 -10.12 29.43
C ASN A 545 -4.00 -10.42 27.93
N THR A 546 -4.97 -9.92 27.15
CA THR A 546 -5.03 -10.16 25.69
C THR A 546 -3.87 -9.48 24.95
N VAL A 547 -3.58 -8.20 25.26
CA VAL A 547 -2.47 -7.48 24.62
C VAL A 547 -1.12 -8.13 24.95
N LEU A 548 -0.93 -8.60 26.19
CA LEU A 548 0.28 -9.32 26.61
C LEU A 548 0.36 -10.71 25.96
N ALA A 549 -0.72 -11.49 25.93
CA ALA A 549 -0.75 -12.80 25.28
C ALA A 549 -0.44 -12.69 23.77
N ILE A 550 -0.99 -11.71 23.06
CA ILE A 550 -0.66 -11.49 21.64
C ILE A 550 0.81 -11.09 21.47
N ALA A 551 1.35 -10.23 22.34
CA ALA A 551 2.75 -9.84 22.29
C ALA A 551 3.73 -11.00 22.56
N ASP A 552 3.39 -11.86 23.52
CA ASP A 552 4.30 -12.86 24.08
C ASP A 552 4.07 -14.27 23.49
N GLU A 553 2.91 -14.55 22.88
CA GLU A 553 2.51 -15.86 22.31
C GLU A 553 2.15 -15.84 20.80
N LEU A 554 1.76 -14.69 20.21
CA LEU A 554 1.39 -14.55 18.79
C LEU A 554 2.41 -13.73 17.97
N THR A 555 3.70 -13.90 18.26
CA THR A 555 4.78 -13.29 17.49
C THR A 555 5.76 -14.31 16.92
N GLU A 556 6.40 -13.95 15.80
CA GLU A 556 7.64 -14.58 15.33
C GLU A 556 8.76 -13.53 15.29
N GLU A 557 9.92 -13.85 15.89
CA GLU A 557 11.03 -12.93 16.17
C GLU A 557 10.58 -11.60 16.84
N GLY A 558 9.38 -11.50 17.40
CA GLY A 558 8.79 -10.27 17.96
C GLY A 558 8.02 -9.37 16.98
N LEU A 559 7.71 -9.84 15.76
CA LEU A 559 6.66 -9.26 14.89
C LEU A 559 5.40 -10.12 14.95
N VAL A 560 4.23 -9.51 14.79
CA VAL A 560 2.91 -10.13 15.05
C VAL A 560 2.35 -10.83 13.80
N LEU A 561 1.83 -12.05 13.98
CA LEU A 561 1.08 -12.83 12.96
C LEU A 561 -0.42 -12.48 13.01
N ARG A 562 -1.19 -12.64 11.91
CA ARG A 562 -2.67 -12.48 11.96
C ARG A 562 -3.28 -13.46 12.97
N TYR A 563 -2.88 -14.73 12.85
CA TYR A 563 -3.26 -15.89 13.67
C TYR A 563 -2.21 -17.00 13.42
N ARG A 564 -2.38 -18.20 14.01
CA ARG A 564 -1.54 -19.37 13.69
C ARG A 564 -2.21 -20.23 12.62
N VAL A 565 -1.53 -20.46 11.49
CA VAL A 565 -2.07 -21.23 10.35
C VAL A 565 -2.32 -22.70 10.69
N GLU A 566 -1.74 -23.22 11.77
CA GLU A 566 -2.01 -24.55 12.31
C GLU A 566 -3.30 -24.63 13.16
N GLU A 567 -3.84 -23.48 13.59
CA GLU A 567 -4.99 -23.36 14.51
C GLU A 567 -6.25 -22.81 13.81
N THR A 568 -6.06 -22.05 12.71
CA THR A 568 -7.13 -21.42 11.91
C THR A 568 -7.29 -22.10 10.54
N ASP A 569 -8.52 -22.53 10.22
CA ASP A 569 -8.94 -22.95 8.87
C ASP A 569 -9.11 -21.72 7.96
N ASP A 570 -8.00 -21.21 7.43
CA ASP A 570 -8.00 -20.10 6.47
C ASP A 570 -8.44 -20.54 5.06
N GLY A 571 -8.36 -21.84 4.77
CA GLY A 571 -8.68 -22.46 3.49
C GLY A 571 -7.54 -22.42 2.45
N LEU A 572 -6.30 -22.20 2.88
CA LEU A 572 -5.08 -22.07 2.05
C LEU A 572 -3.97 -23.00 2.57
N SER A 573 -2.78 -22.96 1.96
CA SER A 573 -1.65 -23.81 2.35
C SER A 573 -0.31 -23.06 2.48
N GLY A 574 0.57 -23.58 3.33
CA GLY A 574 1.90 -23.01 3.60
C GLY A 574 1.90 -21.84 4.59
N GLU A 575 3.10 -21.32 4.86
CA GLU A 575 3.37 -20.23 5.80
C GLU A 575 2.82 -18.86 5.30
N GLU A 576 2.58 -17.95 6.25
CA GLU A 576 2.28 -16.53 6.09
C GLU A 576 3.50 -15.73 6.61
N GLY A 577 3.73 -14.49 6.13
CA GLY A 577 4.70 -13.59 6.75
C GLY A 577 4.14 -12.94 8.02
N THR A 578 4.80 -11.89 8.53
CA THR A 578 4.22 -11.10 9.63
C THR A 578 3.50 -9.87 9.08
N PHE A 579 2.17 -9.90 9.18
CA PHE A 579 1.26 -8.88 8.66
C PHE A 579 1.51 -7.54 9.37
N THR A 580 2.08 -6.57 8.66
CA THR A 580 2.84 -5.47 9.30
C THR A 580 1.97 -4.59 10.20
N ILE A 581 0.74 -4.33 9.78
CA ILE A 581 -0.28 -3.62 10.56
C ILE A 581 -0.53 -4.23 11.95
N CYS A 582 -0.50 -5.56 12.11
CA CYS A 582 -0.71 -6.21 13.40
C CYS A 582 0.38 -5.81 14.42
N SER A 583 1.61 -5.61 13.96
CA SER A 583 2.72 -5.13 14.80
C SER A 583 2.55 -3.64 15.18
N PHE A 584 2.04 -2.81 14.28
CA PHE A 584 1.70 -1.41 14.60
C PHE A 584 0.48 -1.29 15.52
N TRP A 585 -0.55 -2.14 15.38
CA TRP A 585 -1.64 -2.25 16.34
C TRP A 585 -1.13 -2.64 17.73
N LEU A 586 -0.13 -3.53 17.81
CA LEU A 586 0.48 -3.91 19.08
C LEU A 586 1.21 -2.73 19.73
N VAL A 587 1.92 -1.87 18.97
CA VAL A 587 2.48 -0.62 19.49
C VAL A 587 1.37 0.25 20.10
N SER A 588 0.30 0.53 19.36
CA SER A 588 -0.82 1.36 19.87
C SER A 588 -1.47 0.73 21.10
N ALA A 589 -1.72 -0.58 21.11
CA ALA A 589 -2.35 -1.29 22.23
C ALA A 589 -1.45 -1.35 23.48
N LEU A 590 -0.13 -1.50 23.31
CA LEU A 590 0.84 -1.44 24.40
C LEU A 590 0.86 -0.05 25.06
N VAL A 591 0.78 1.04 24.28
CA VAL A 591 0.63 2.41 24.85
C VAL A 591 -0.63 2.49 25.72
N GLU A 592 -1.78 2.02 25.21
CA GLU A 592 -3.06 2.08 25.92
C GLU A 592 -3.04 1.33 27.26
N ILE A 593 -2.37 0.17 27.36
CA ILE A 593 -2.24 -0.59 28.62
C ILE A 593 -1.07 -0.12 29.51
N GLY A 594 -0.44 1.01 29.18
CA GLY A 594 0.65 1.63 29.95
C GLY A 594 2.06 1.07 29.68
N GLU A 595 2.22 0.12 28.76
CA GLU A 595 3.50 -0.51 28.40
C GLU A 595 4.33 0.33 27.40
N VAL A 596 4.38 1.65 27.62
CA VAL A 596 4.93 2.64 26.66
C VAL A 596 6.38 2.31 26.24
N GLN A 597 7.21 1.81 27.15
CA GLN A 597 8.60 1.43 26.82
C GLN A 597 8.69 0.18 25.92
N ARG A 598 7.76 -0.78 26.05
CA ARG A 598 7.63 -1.91 25.10
C ARG A 598 7.16 -1.41 23.73
N ALA A 599 6.15 -0.53 23.73
CA ALA A 599 5.60 0.08 22.53
C ALA A 599 6.66 0.85 21.73
N LYS A 600 7.43 1.71 22.41
CA LYS A 600 8.53 2.46 21.80
C LYS A 600 9.59 1.55 21.17
N HIS A 601 10.03 0.51 21.88
CA HIS A 601 11.05 -0.39 21.34
C HIS A 601 10.58 -1.16 20.10
N LEU A 602 9.33 -1.64 20.11
CA LEU A 602 8.72 -2.27 18.93
C LEU A 602 8.57 -1.27 17.78
N LEU A 603 8.17 -0.02 18.06
CA LEU A 603 8.05 1.03 17.06
C LEU A 603 9.40 1.40 16.44
N GLU A 604 10.45 1.59 17.24
CA GLU A 604 11.82 1.87 16.76
C GLU A 604 12.31 0.77 15.81
N ARG A 605 12.00 -0.49 16.10
CA ARG A 605 12.31 -1.63 15.22
C ARG A 605 11.47 -1.62 13.94
N LEU A 606 10.16 -1.37 14.03
CA LEU A 606 9.27 -1.29 12.86
C LEU A 606 9.71 -0.16 11.92
N LEU A 607 10.05 1.01 12.46
CA LEU A 607 10.64 2.12 11.70
C LEU A 607 12.00 1.77 11.09
N GLY A 608 12.78 0.88 11.72
CA GLY A 608 14.00 0.30 11.17
C GLY A 608 13.78 -0.67 10.00
N PHE A 609 12.57 -1.17 9.78
CA PHE A 609 12.19 -1.95 8.60
C PHE A 609 11.55 -1.10 7.48
N ALA A 610 11.54 0.24 7.60
CA ALA A 610 11.11 1.10 6.50
C ALA A 610 12.00 0.87 5.26
N SER A 611 11.39 0.84 4.07
CA SER A 611 12.15 0.80 2.82
C SER A 611 13.05 2.04 2.65
N PRO A 612 14.03 2.03 1.72
CA PRO A 612 14.89 3.18 1.42
C PRO A 612 14.16 4.47 0.97
N LEU A 613 12.84 4.43 0.78
CA LEU A 613 11.97 5.55 0.43
C LEU A 613 10.87 5.82 1.48
N GLU A 614 11.01 5.27 2.69
CA GLU A 614 10.08 5.35 3.83
C GLU A 614 8.68 4.73 3.56
N LEU A 615 8.58 3.83 2.56
CA LEU A 615 7.38 3.07 2.19
C LEU A 615 7.31 1.69 2.87
N TYR A 616 6.10 1.17 3.04
CA TYR A 616 5.82 -0.16 3.60
C TYR A 616 4.99 -1.04 2.67
N ALA A 617 5.24 -2.34 2.76
CA ALA A 617 4.39 -3.36 2.13
C ALA A 617 3.35 -3.85 3.14
N GLU A 618 2.55 -4.80 2.69
CA GLU A 618 1.59 -5.55 3.49
C GLU A 618 2.25 -6.36 4.61
N GLU A 619 3.30 -7.13 4.31
CA GLU A 619 3.99 -7.99 5.28
C GLU A 619 5.50 -7.72 5.33
N ILE A 620 6.10 -8.15 6.44
CA ILE A 620 7.54 -8.22 6.62
C ILE A 620 7.92 -9.66 6.97
N ASP A 621 8.99 -10.18 6.36
CA ASP A 621 9.69 -11.38 6.79
C ASP A 621 10.35 -11.09 8.15
N PRO A 622 9.93 -11.73 9.25
CA PRO A 622 10.42 -11.43 10.60
C PRO A 622 11.90 -11.76 10.80
N ARG A 623 12.47 -12.64 9.95
CA ARG A 623 13.84 -13.16 10.03
C ARG A 623 14.81 -12.32 9.17
N THR A 624 14.34 -11.76 8.05
CA THR A 624 15.21 -11.01 7.12
C THR A 624 14.90 -9.52 6.98
N GLY A 625 13.74 -9.05 7.44
CA GLY A 625 13.26 -7.69 7.19
C GLY A 625 12.80 -7.44 5.74
N ARG A 626 12.65 -8.49 4.93
CA ARG A 626 12.18 -8.39 3.55
C ARG A 626 10.69 -8.00 3.51
N HIS A 627 10.36 -7.00 2.70
CA HIS A 627 8.98 -6.66 2.35
C HIS A 627 8.33 -7.76 1.50
N LEU A 628 7.11 -8.14 1.88
CA LEU A 628 6.27 -9.17 1.26
C LEU A 628 4.82 -8.66 1.12
N GLY A 629 4.00 -9.34 0.33
CA GLY A 629 2.64 -8.90 -0.04
C GLY A 629 2.61 -7.60 -0.87
N ASN A 630 1.44 -6.98 -0.98
CA ASN A 630 1.20 -5.84 -1.86
C ASN A 630 1.86 -4.52 -1.39
N PHE A 631 2.17 -3.60 -2.34
CA PHE A 631 3.03 -2.44 -2.07
C PHE A 631 2.72 -1.19 -2.92
N PRO A 632 2.82 0.03 -2.33
CA PRO A 632 2.73 0.28 -0.90
C PRO A 632 1.31 -0.04 -0.40
N GLN A 633 1.18 -0.56 0.83
CA GLN A 633 -0.12 -0.89 1.40
C GLN A 633 -0.66 0.27 2.25
N ALA A 634 -1.90 0.70 1.99
CA ALA A 634 -2.56 1.76 2.75
C ALA A 634 -2.72 1.41 4.23
N PHE A 635 -3.16 0.18 4.52
CA PHE A 635 -3.56 -0.23 5.87
C PHE A 635 -2.38 -0.21 6.85
N THR A 636 -1.20 -0.69 6.43
CA THR A 636 0.06 -0.58 7.19
C THR A 636 0.55 0.86 7.32
N HIS A 637 0.52 1.67 6.26
CA HIS A 637 0.93 3.08 6.33
C HIS A 637 0.06 3.91 7.29
N LEU A 638 -1.23 3.60 7.37
CA LEU A 638 -2.11 4.14 8.40
C LEU A 638 -1.69 3.68 9.79
N ALA A 639 -1.51 2.37 10.00
CA ALA A 639 -1.26 1.81 11.32
C ALA A 639 0.02 2.41 11.93
N LEU A 640 1.03 2.65 11.09
CA LEU A 640 2.22 3.44 11.42
C LEU A 640 1.86 4.83 11.96
N ILE A 641 1.02 5.61 11.26
CA ILE A 641 0.62 6.97 11.71
C ILE A 641 0.03 6.91 13.13
N ASN A 642 -0.87 5.95 13.37
CA ASN A 642 -1.55 5.81 14.66
C ASN A 642 -0.58 5.36 15.77
N ALA A 643 0.29 4.39 15.48
CA ALA A 643 1.33 3.91 16.39
C ALA A 643 2.33 5.02 16.77
N VAL A 644 2.83 5.77 15.77
CA VAL A 644 3.76 6.88 15.97
C VAL A 644 3.12 8.00 16.79
N VAL A 645 1.87 8.38 16.49
CA VAL A 645 1.16 9.42 17.26
C VAL A 645 0.83 8.97 18.68
N HIS A 646 0.53 7.68 18.91
CA HIS A 646 0.32 7.14 20.26
C HIS A 646 1.59 7.21 21.11
N VAL A 647 2.74 6.78 20.58
CA VAL A 647 4.01 6.82 21.33
C VAL A 647 4.44 8.27 21.59
N ILE A 648 4.41 9.16 20.60
CA ILE A 648 4.80 10.58 20.77
C ILE A 648 3.99 11.26 21.88
N ARG A 649 2.65 11.07 21.91
CA ARG A 649 1.81 11.64 22.97
C ARG A 649 2.14 11.07 24.35
N ALA A 650 2.40 9.76 24.44
CA ALA A 650 2.76 9.13 25.70
C ALA A 650 4.14 9.58 26.23
N GLU A 651 5.05 9.99 25.34
CA GLU A 651 6.32 10.64 25.70
C GLU A 651 6.09 12.09 26.16
N GLU A 652 5.33 12.89 25.40
CA GLU A 652 4.96 14.27 25.75
C GLU A 652 4.25 14.35 27.12
N GLU A 653 3.34 13.41 27.42
CA GLU A 653 2.64 13.32 28.72
C GLU A 653 3.58 12.95 29.88
N GLN A 654 4.57 12.08 29.65
CA GLN A 654 5.58 11.72 30.64
C GLN A 654 6.55 12.88 30.93
N GLU A 655 6.99 13.60 29.90
CA GLU A 655 7.84 14.79 30.08
C GLU A 655 7.08 15.92 30.79
N ALA A 656 5.81 16.15 30.45
CA ALA A 656 4.96 17.12 31.13
C ALA A 656 4.76 16.79 32.62
N GLY A 657 4.63 15.50 32.96
CA GLY A 657 4.57 15.01 34.34
C GLY A 657 5.91 15.13 35.10
N ALA A 658 7.04 15.25 34.41
CA ALA A 658 8.38 15.28 34.99
C ALA A 658 8.89 16.69 35.37
N PHE A 659 8.11 17.76 35.15
CA PHE A 659 8.55 19.13 35.40
C PHE A 659 8.66 19.47 36.91
N SER A 660 9.81 19.16 37.50
CA SER A 660 10.20 19.62 38.84
C SER A 660 11.01 20.93 38.73
N PRO A 661 10.55 22.07 39.29
CA PRO A 661 11.28 23.33 39.22
C PRO A 661 12.66 23.26 39.90
N ALA A 662 13.69 23.75 39.21
CA ALA A 662 15.10 23.69 39.61
C ALA A 662 15.49 24.45 40.90
N HIS A 663 14.51 25.01 41.62
CA HIS A 663 14.67 25.64 42.93
C HIS A 663 13.64 25.06 43.91
N SER A 664 13.94 23.87 44.42
CA SER A 664 13.15 23.14 45.42
C SER A 664 14.03 22.57 46.57
N HIS A 665 15.07 23.32 46.94
CA HIS A 665 15.89 23.18 48.14
C HIS A 665 16.23 24.56 48.73
#